data_AF-A0AAW2K016-F1
#
_entry.id   AF-A0AAW2K016-F1
#
_cell.length_a   1.000
_cell.length_b   1.000
_cell.length_c   1.000
_cell.angle_alpha   90.00
_cell.angle_beta   90.00
_cell.angle_gamma   90.00
#
_symmetry.space_group_name_H-M   'P 1'
#
loop_
_entity.id
_entity.type
_entity.pdbx_description
1 polymer ?
#
loop_
_entity_poly.entity_id
_entity_poly.type
_entity_poly.pdbx_seq_one_letter_code
_entity_poly.pdbx_strand_id
1 'polypeptide(L)'
;MEVTQVLLSAQAVDSTVRKHAEETLKQFQEQNLPGFLLSLSAELASEEKPVDSRKLAGLILKNALDAKEQHRKYELVQRWLSLDVAVKSQIKACLLQTLSSTVADARSTASQVIAKVAGIELPQKQWPELIGSLLSNIHQVPPHVKQATLETLGYMCEEVVPEVVDQDQVNKILTAVVQGMNANEGSIEVRLAATRALYNALGFAQANFSNDMERDYIMRVVCEATLSPEVKIRQAAFECLVSIGSTYYEKLAPYIQDIFNITSKAVREDEEPVALQAIEFWSSICDEEIDILEEYGGDFTADSDVPCYYFIKQALPALVPMLLETLLKQEEDQDQDEGAWNLAMAGGTCLGLVARTVGDDIVPLVMPFIEENITKADWRQREAATYAFGSILEGPSPDKLTPIVNVALSFMLTALTKDPSSHVKDTTAWTLGRIFEFLHGSTVETPIITPANCQQIITVLLQGMKDAPNVAEKACGALYFLAQGYEDVGSTSPLTPYFQEIVQSLLNVTHREDAGESRLRTAAYETLNEVVRCSTEETARLVLELVQVIMAELHKTLEAQKLSSDEREKQNELQGLLCGCLQVIIQKLGASEPTKYAFMQYADQIMNLFLRVFACRSATVHEEAMLAIGALAYATGPNFAKYMPDFYKYLEMGLQNFEEYQVCAVTVGVVGIFAEL
;
A
#
# COMPACT_ATOMS: atom_id res chain seq x y z
N MET A 1 25.30 9.19 36.34
CA MET A 1 24.67 7.88 36.57
C MET A 1 25.31 6.91 35.60
N GLU A 2 25.71 5.72 36.05
CA GLU A 2 26.17 4.69 35.12
C GLU A 2 24.95 4.04 34.46
N VAL A 3 24.72 4.31 33.16
CA VAL A 3 23.48 3.91 32.46
C VAL A 3 23.45 2.45 32.04
N THR A 4 24.62 1.80 31.92
CA THR A 4 24.79 0.42 31.45
C THR A 4 23.75 -0.55 32.02
N GLN A 5 23.65 -0.61 33.37
CA GLN A 5 22.78 -1.62 33.99
C GLN A 5 21.30 -1.28 33.81
N VAL A 6 20.93 -0.01 33.76
CA VAL A 6 19.54 0.38 33.51
C VAL A 6 19.14 -0.01 32.08
N LEU A 7 20.04 0.17 31.10
CA LEU A 7 19.83 -0.24 29.70
C LEU A 7 19.73 -1.76 29.55
N LEU A 8 20.54 -2.53 30.27
CA LEU A 8 20.42 -3.99 30.26
C LEU A 8 19.12 -4.45 30.94
N SER A 9 18.71 -3.82 32.05
CA SER A 9 17.43 -4.10 32.70
C SER A 9 16.23 -3.74 31.84
N ALA A 10 16.31 -2.71 31.00
CA ALA A 10 15.28 -2.34 30.03
C ALA A 10 15.10 -3.39 28.91
N GLN A 11 15.99 -4.38 28.82
CA GLN A 11 15.91 -5.49 27.87
C GLN A 11 15.52 -6.81 28.56
N ALA A 12 15.22 -6.78 29.87
CA ALA A 12 14.85 -7.97 30.62
C ALA A 12 13.53 -8.58 30.13
N VAL A 13 13.46 -9.92 30.14
CA VAL A 13 12.23 -10.68 29.86
C VAL A 13 11.16 -10.42 30.93
N ASP A 14 11.59 -10.16 32.17
CA ASP A 14 10.68 -9.80 33.25
C ASP A 14 10.11 -8.39 33.05
N SER A 15 8.80 -8.33 32.80
CA SER A 15 8.06 -7.08 32.58
C SER A 15 8.17 -6.08 33.73
N THR A 16 8.35 -6.54 34.97
CA THR A 16 8.48 -5.65 36.13
C THR A 16 9.84 -4.96 36.17
N VAL A 17 10.90 -5.72 35.92
CA VAL A 17 12.28 -5.21 35.81
C VAL A 17 12.39 -4.23 34.64
N ARG A 18 11.81 -4.60 33.49
CA ARG A 18 11.81 -3.76 32.29
C ARG A 18 11.10 -2.42 32.53
N LYS A 19 9.86 -2.45 33.04
CA LYS A 19 9.09 -1.22 33.32
C LYS A 19 9.81 -0.30 34.31
N HIS A 20 10.41 -0.87 35.35
CA HIS A 20 11.16 -0.07 36.32
C HIS A 20 12.38 0.62 35.68
N ALA A 21 13.08 -0.07 34.78
CA ALA A 21 14.20 0.50 34.04
C ALA A 21 13.75 1.60 33.06
N GLU A 22 12.65 1.39 32.33
CA GLU A 22 12.03 2.39 31.45
C GLU A 22 11.63 3.66 32.22
N GLU A 23 10.99 3.51 33.39
CA GLU A 23 10.65 4.62 34.28
C GLU A 23 11.90 5.36 34.77
N THR A 24 12.96 4.63 35.12
CA THR A 24 14.23 5.23 35.55
C THR A 24 14.88 6.06 34.44
N LEU A 25 14.88 5.55 33.20
CA LEU A 25 15.39 6.27 32.04
C LEU A 25 14.56 7.53 31.76
N LYS A 26 13.23 7.42 31.84
CA LYS A 26 12.30 8.55 31.67
C LYS A 26 12.54 9.63 32.73
N GLN A 27 12.68 9.25 34.00
CA GLN A 27 12.98 10.18 35.09
C GLN A 27 14.33 10.88 34.88
N PHE A 28 15.36 10.17 34.42
CA PHE A 28 16.65 10.78 34.14
C PHE A 28 16.57 11.79 32.98
N GLN A 29 15.84 11.45 31.91
CA GLN A 29 15.59 12.33 30.78
C GLN A 29 14.84 13.61 31.19
N GLU A 30 13.86 13.51 32.09
CA GLU A 30 13.07 14.64 32.58
C GLU A 30 13.88 15.54 33.53
N GLN A 31 14.71 14.96 34.40
CA GLN A 31 15.49 15.72 35.39
C GLN A 31 16.73 16.39 34.80
N ASN A 32 17.42 15.74 33.86
CA ASN A 32 18.65 16.25 33.27
C ASN A 32 18.82 15.74 31.84
N LEU A 33 18.08 16.36 30.91
CA LEU A 33 18.17 16.03 29.49
C LEU A 33 19.61 16.12 28.92
N PRO A 34 20.39 17.19 29.15
CA PRO A 34 21.76 17.25 28.62
C PRO A 34 22.64 16.10 29.09
N GLY A 35 22.59 15.80 30.40
CA GLY A 35 23.35 14.70 30.98
C GLY A 35 22.87 13.32 30.52
N PHE A 36 21.57 13.16 30.30
CA PHE A 36 20.97 11.94 29.76
C PHE A 36 21.49 11.65 28.35
N LEU A 37 21.37 12.60 27.42
CA LEU A 37 21.79 12.41 26.03
C LEU A 37 23.31 12.17 25.93
N LEU A 38 24.11 12.90 26.70
CA LEU A 38 25.56 12.71 26.76
C LEU A 38 25.95 11.33 27.32
N SER A 39 25.21 10.84 28.33
CA SER A 39 25.46 9.50 28.88
C SER A 39 25.16 8.40 27.86
N LEU A 40 24.09 8.55 27.07
CA LEU A 40 23.75 7.60 26.01
C LEU A 40 24.76 7.63 24.86
N SER A 41 25.22 8.81 24.43
CA SER A 41 26.23 8.90 23.37
C SER A 41 27.59 8.34 23.81
N ALA A 42 27.98 8.54 25.08
CA ALA A 42 29.20 7.98 25.65
C ALA A 42 29.11 6.45 25.80
N GLU A 43 27.95 5.93 26.24
CA GLU A 43 27.69 4.50 26.31
C GLU A 43 27.83 3.85 24.92
N LEU A 44 27.18 4.43 23.90
CA LEU A 44 27.26 3.97 22.51
C LEU A 44 28.70 3.97 21.96
N ALA A 45 29.49 5.01 22.28
CA ALA A 45 30.86 5.17 21.78
C ALA A 45 31.91 4.28 22.47
N SER A 46 31.60 3.72 23.64
CA SER A 46 32.56 2.95 24.43
C SER A 46 32.69 1.50 23.96
N GLU A 47 33.88 1.11 23.49
CA GLU A 47 34.17 -0.28 23.09
C GLU A 47 34.19 -1.28 24.25
N GLU A 48 34.31 -0.80 25.49
CA GLU A 48 34.31 -1.66 26.69
C GLU A 48 32.89 -2.04 27.14
N LYS A 49 31.84 -1.42 26.57
CA LYS A 49 30.46 -1.63 27.01
C LYS A 49 29.79 -2.78 26.24
N PRO A 50 28.82 -3.49 26.86
CA PRO A 50 28.09 -4.56 26.18
C PRO A 50 27.38 -4.08 24.92
N VAL A 51 27.40 -4.89 23.85
CA VAL A 51 26.81 -4.56 22.54
C VAL A 51 25.33 -4.18 22.68
N ASP A 52 24.55 -4.93 23.44
CA ASP A 52 23.11 -4.70 23.65
C ASP A 52 22.85 -3.37 24.37
N SER A 53 23.71 -2.98 25.31
CA SER A 53 23.62 -1.68 26.00
C SER A 53 23.92 -0.54 25.03
N ARG A 54 24.99 -0.67 24.22
CA ARG A 54 25.38 0.32 23.20
C ARG A 54 24.27 0.53 22.18
N LYS A 55 23.72 -0.55 21.64
CA LYS A 55 22.62 -0.54 20.67
C LYS A 55 21.38 0.15 21.25
N LEU A 56 20.94 -0.25 22.44
CA LEU A 56 19.78 0.37 23.07
C LEU A 56 20.03 1.85 23.40
N ALA A 57 21.23 2.21 23.86
CA ALA A 57 21.58 3.60 24.14
C ALA A 57 21.42 4.49 22.90
N GLY A 58 21.92 4.02 21.75
CA GLY A 58 21.76 4.73 20.48
C GLY A 58 20.32 4.79 19.98
N LEU A 59 19.53 3.72 20.17
CA LEU A 59 18.10 3.72 19.82
C LEU A 59 17.30 4.72 20.67
N ILE A 60 17.55 4.78 21.99
CA ILE A 60 16.93 5.76 22.88
C ILE A 60 17.37 7.17 22.50
N LEU A 61 18.65 7.37 22.18
CA LEU A 61 19.16 8.65 21.71
C LEU A 61 18.49 9.10 20.41
N LYS A 62 18.30 8.19 19.45
CA LYS A 62 17.55 8.45 18.21
C LYS A 62 16.11 8.86 18.50
N ASN A 63 15.42 8.12 19.37
CA ASN A 63 14.02 8.40 19.74
C ASN A 63 13.87 9.69 20.57
N ALA A 64 14.96 10.24 21.10
CA ALA A 64 14.96 11.56 21.73
C ALA A 64 15.08 12.71 20.72
N LEU A 65 15.31 12.42 19.43
CA LEU A 65 15.49 13.40 18.34
C LEU A 65 14.36 13.38 17.32
N ASP A 66 13.61 12.28 17.23
CA ASP A 66 12.61 12.07 16.19
C ASP A 66 11.35 11.37 16.70
N ALA A 67 10.24 11.60 16.03
CA ALA A 67 8.96 10.97 16.31
C ALA A 67 8.12 10.89 15.03
N LYS A 68 7.24 9.87 14.94
CA LYS A 68 6.29 9.74 13.83
C LYS A 68 5.30 10.91 13.81
N GLU A 69 4.87 11.38 14.99
CA GLU A 69 3.95 12.50 15.13
C GLU A 69 4.68 13.84 14.96
N GLN A 70 4.20 14.67 14.02
CA GLN A 70 4.85 15.93 13.66
C GLN A 70 4.97 16.92 14.83
N HIS A 71 3.93 17.03 15.67
CA HIS A 71 3.96 17.90 16.85
C HIS A 71 5.03 17.44 17.85
N ARG A 72 5.07 16.14 18.13
CA ARG A 72 6.07 15.56 19.02
C ARG A 72 7.48 15.71 18.46
N LYS A 73 7.66 15.50 17.15
CA LYS A 73 8.92 15.72 16.45
C LYS A 73 9.39 17.16 16.64
N TYR A 74 8.51 18.14 16.42
CA TYR A 74 8.82 19.55 16.64
C TYR A 74 9.29 19.83 18.08
N GLU A 75 8.60 19.31 19.09
CA GLU A 75 9.03 19.46 20.50
C GLU A 75 10.44 18.88 20.74
N LEU A 76 10.72 17.68 20.23
CA LEU A 76 12.02 17.02 20.38
C LEU A 76 13.13 17.82 19.68
N VAL A 77 12.87 18.33 18.47
CA VAL A 77 13.79 19.21 17.74
C VAL A 77 14.09 20.48 18.55
N GLN A 78 13.07 21.15 19.10
CA GLN A 78 13.28 22.35 19.93
C GLN A 78 14.08 22.05 21.19
N ARG A 79 13.82 20.89 21.83
CA ARG A 79 14.59 20.44 23.00
C ARG A 79 16.06 20.24 22.64
N TRP A 80 16.38 19.60 21.51
CA TRP A 80 17.75 19.46 21.03
C TRP A 80 18.42 20.82 20.75
N LEU A 81 17.75 21.70 20.01
CA LEU A 81 18.30 23.01 19.66
C LEU A 81 18.60 23.88 20.89
N SER A 82 17.81 23.73 21.96
CA SER A 82 17.99 24.43 23.23
C SER A 82 19.18 23.97 24.08
N LEU A 83 19.82 22.85 23.72
CA LEU A 83 20.99 22.34 24.45
C LEU A 83 22.20 23.26 24.29
N ASP A 84 23.03 23.28 25.33
CA ASP A 84 24.31 23.98 25.30
C ASP A 84 25.23 23.45 24.18
N VAL A 85 25.93 24.36 23.52
CA VAL A 85 26.79 24.04 22.37
C VAL A 85 27.88 23.05 22.76
N ALA A 86 28.45 23.14 23.96
CA ALA A 86 29.50 22.20 24.38
C ALA A 86 28.96 20.77 24.56
N VAL A 87 27.72 20.62 25.03
CA VAL A 87 27.06 19.31 25.15
C VAL A 87 26.80 18.73 23.77
N LYS A 88 26.23 19.53 22.85
CA LYS A 88 26.01 19.09 21.47
C LYS A 88 27.32 18.67 20.80
N SER A 89 28.40 19.46 20.93
CA SER A 89 29.72 19.11 20.41
C SER A 89 30.28 17.80 20.96
N GLN A 90 30.10 17.51 22.26
CA GLN A 90 30.53 16.25 22.86
C GLN A 90 29.73 15.06 22.33
N ILE A 91 28.41 15.17 22.25
CA ILE A 91 27.54 14.13 21.69
C ILE A 91 27.95 13.84 20.23
N LYS A 92 28.09 14.89 19.42
CA LYS A 92 28.54 14.79 18.01
C LYS A 92 29.89 14.10 17.87
N ALA A 93 30.85 14.42 18.74
CA ALA A 93 32.16 13.78 18.75
C ALA A 93 32.08 12.28 19.10
N CYS A 94 31.29 11.90 20.12
CA CYS A 94 31.06 10.50 20.47
C CYS A 94 30.44 9.71 19.30
N LEU A 95 29.45 10.30 18.61
CA LEU A 95 28.80 9.68 17.46
C LEU A 95 29.78 9.45 16.31
N LEU A 96 30.56 10.46 15.93
CA LEU A 96 31.56 10.34 14.86
C LEU A 96 32.66 9.33 15.21
N GLN A 97 33.10 9.28 16.48
CA GLN A 97 34.03 8.26 16.94
C GLN A 97 33.46 6.85 16.80
N THR A 98 32.17 6.67 17.10
CA THR A 98 31.50 5.37 17.04
C THR A 98 31.51 4.76 15.64
N LEU A 99 31.55 5.57 14.57
CA LEU A 99 31.66 5.07 13.19
C LEU A 99 32.93 4.26 12.94
N SER A 100 33.97 4.41 13.78
CA SER A 100 35.20 3.61 13.70
C SER A 100 35.15 2.30 14.49
N SER A 101 34.08 2.04 15.24
CA SER A 101 33.89 0.85 16.08
C SER A 101 34.02 -0.44 15.28
N THR A 102 34.51 -1.53 15.87
CA THR A 102 34.47 -2.86 15.22
C THR A 102 33.10 -3.51 15.33
N VAL A 103 32.22 -3.04 16.22
CA VAL A 103 30.86 -3.58 16.43
C VAL A 103 29.87 -3.00 15.41
N ALA A 104 29.33 -3.85 14.54
CA ALA A 104 28.41 -3.43 13.47
C ALA A 104 27.14 -2.73 13.99
N ASP A 105 26.50 -3.30 15.02
CA ASP A 105 25.29 -2.73 15.63
C ASP A 105 25.53 -1.32 16.19
N ALA A 106 26.69 -1.07 16.80
CA ALA A 106 27.05 0.24 17.33
C ALA A 106 27.25 1.26 16.21
N ARG A 107 28.00 0.89 15.15
CA ARG A 107 28.21 1.76 13.98
C ARG A 107 26.89 2.10 13.28
N SER A 108 26.07 1.10 12.97
CA SER A 108 24.81 1.30 12.26
C SER A 108 23.83 2.16 13.07
N THR A 109 23.77 1.96 14.39
CA THR A 109 22.96 2.80 15.27
C THR A 109 23.49 4.24 15.32
N ALA A 110 24.81 4.43 15.38
CA ALA A 110 25.42 5.75 15.31
C ALA A 110 25.11 6.46 13.98
N SER A 111 25.16 5.76 12.85
CA SER A 111 24.79 6.31 11.53
C SER A 111 23.37 6.88 11.53
N GLN A 112 22.40 6.14 12.09
CA GLN A 112 21.02 6.61 12.22
C GLN A 112 20.89 7.85 13.11
N VAL A 113 21.57 7.87 14.26
CA VAL A 113 21.55 9.04 15.16
C VAL A 113 22.18 10.25 14.49
N ILE A 114 23.31 10.08 13.80
CA ILE A 114 23.97 11.18 13.07
C ILE A 114 23.03 11.76 12.02
N ALA A 115 22.33 10.93 11.25
CA ALA A 115 21.37 11.40 10.26
C ALA A 115 20.23 12.23 10.90
N LYS A 116 19.67 11.79 12.03
CA LYS A 116 18.66 12.58 12.77
C LYS A 116 19.19 13.91 13.28
N VAL A 117 20.41 13.94 13.83
CA VAL A 117 21.05 15.21 14.24
C VAL A 117 21.34 16.09 13.03
N ALA A 118 21.75 15.51 11.88
CA ALA A 118 21.99 16.24 10.65
C ALA A 118 20.72 16.90 10.11
N GLY A 119 19.58 16.18 10.10
CA GLY A 119 18.27 16.71 9.76
C GLY A 119 17.83 17.89 10.63
N ILE A 120 18.32 17.98 11.87
CA ILE A 120 18.06 19.12 12.77
C ILE A 120 19.06 20.27 12.55
N GLU A 121 20.36 19.96 12.50
CA GLU A 121 21.43 20.98 12.60
C GLU A 121 21.91 21.52 11.25
N LEU A 122 21.85 20.76 10.15
CA LEU A 122 22.27 21.25 8.84
C LEU A 122 21.39 22.40 8.33
N PRO A 123 20.03 22.33 8.41
CA PRO A 123 19.18 23.47 8.04
C PRO A 123 19.47 24.74 8.86
N GLN A 124 19.93 24.56 10.10
CA GLN A 124 20.29 25.63 11.02
C GLN A 124 21.77 26.05 10.91
N LYS A 125 22.55 25.42 10.03
CA LYS A 125 24.00 25.64 9.85
C LYS A 125 24.83 25.43 11.13
N GLN A 126 24.40 24.53 12.03
CA GLN A 126 25.03 24.26 13.32
C GLN A 126 26.03 23.08 13.31
N TRP A 127 26.12 22.35 12.19
CA TRP A 127 27.10 21.27 11.99
C TRP A 127 27.79 21.28 10.61
N PRO A 128 28.42 22.40 10.20
CA PRO A 128 29.00 22.55 8.86
C PRO A 128 30.14 21.57 8.55
N GLU A 129 30.83 21.06 9.57
CA GLU A 129 31.95 20.14 9.44
C GLU A 129 31.55 18.67 9.21
N LEU A 130 30.26 18.31 9.32
CA LEU A 130 29.80 16.92 9.27
C LEU A 130 30.22 16.23 7.97
N ILE A 131 29.84 16.79 6.82
CA ILE A 131 30.07 16.18 5.51
C ILE A 131 31.56 16.05 5.23
N GLY A 132 32.35 17.10 5.52
CA GLY A 132 33.80 17.05 5.39
C GLY A 132 34.44 15.95 6.26
N SER A 133 33.93 15.77 7.49
CA SER A 133 34.40 14.72 8.41
C SER A 133 34.07 13.31 7.88
N LEU A 134 32.85 13.09 7.38
CA LEU A 134 32.45 11.81 6.79
C LEU A 134 33.29 11.50 5.55
N LEU A 135 33.45 12.45 4.63
CA LEU A 135 34.24 12.23 3.41
C LEU A 135 35.71 11.92 3.69
N SER A 136 36.26 12.38 4.81
CA SER A 136 37.61 12.00 5.23
C SER A 136 37.77 10.51 5.56
N ASN A 137 36.68 9.83 5.92
CA ASN A 137 36.62 8.40 6.24
C ASN A 137 36.38 7.49 5.02
N ILE A 138 36.52 7.99 3.80
CA ILE A 138 36.35 7.19 2.58
C ILE A 138 37.69 6.62 2.08
N HIS A 139 38.79 7.32 2.36
CA HIS A 139 40.11 7.00 1.84
C HIS A 139 41.01 6.39 2.92
N GLN A 140 41.70 5.30 2.59
CA GLN A 140 42.77 4.71 3.42
C GLN A 140 42.36 4.33 4.86
N VAL A 141 41.08 4.00 5.08
CA VAL A 141 40.56 3.47 6.35
C VAL A 141 40.08 2.01 6.21
N PRO A 142 39.90 1.28 7.33
CA PRO A 142 39.37 -0.08 7.30
C PRO A 142 37.97 -0.16 6.66
N PRO A 143 37.61 -1.29 6.02
CA PRO A 143 36.33 -1.44 5.30
C PRO A 143 35.09 -1.15 6.15
N HIS A 144 35.10 -1.55 7.43
CA HIS A 144 33.96 -1.34 8.32
C HIS A 144 33.68 0.15 8.62
N VAL A 145 34.71 1.00 8.55
CA VAL A 145 34.57 2.46 8.72
C VAL A 145 34.01 3.09 7.44
N LYS A 146 34.48 2.64 6.27
CA LYS A 146 33.92 3.06 4.98
C LYS A 146 32.44 2.71 4.89
N GLN A 147 32.09 1.47 5.24
CA GLN A 147 30.70 0.99 5.26
C GLN A 147 29.82 1.91 6.12
N ALA A 148 30.19 2.15 7.38
CA ALA A 148 29.40 2.98 8.28
C ALA A 148 29.32 4.45 7.82
N THR A 149 30.38 4.95 7.20
CA THR A 149 30.41 6.31 6.62
C THR A 149 29.43 6.42 5.45
N LEU A 150 29.43 5.46 4.53
CA LEU A 150 28.51 5.43 3.39
C LEU A 150 27.06 5.26 3.86
N GLU A 151 26.79 4.37 4.82
CA GLU A 151 25.47 4.26 5.46
C GLU A 151 25.02 5.59 6.08
N THR A 152 25.93 6.29 6.78
CA THR A 152 25.62 7.60 7.37
C THR A 152 25.30 8.65 6.31
N LEU A 153 26.05 8.68 5.21
CA LEU A 153 25.78 9.58 4.08
C LEU A 153 24.42 9.26 3.45
N GLY A 154 24.10 7.99 3.24
CA GLY A 154 22.79 7.55 2.73
C GLY A 154 21.63 7.98 3.63
N TYR A 155 21.69 7.69 4.94
CA TYR A 155 20.64 8.13 5.87
C TYR A 155 20.55 9.66 5.98
N MET A 156 21.67 10.37 5.87
CA MET A 156 21.67 11.83 5.86
C MET A 156 20.92 12.37 4.63
N CYS A 157 21.13 11.80 3.44
CA CYS A 157 20.40 12.20 2.24
C CYS A 157 18.89 11.87 2.32
N GLU A 158 18.50 10.85 3.08
CA GLU A 158 17.08 10.54 3.31
C GLU A 158 16.42 11.55 4.28
N GLU A 159 17.17 12.01 5.30
CA GLU A 159 16.64 12.88 6.36
C GLU A 159 16.67 14.38 6.04
N VAL A 160 17.59 14.80 5.16
CA VAL A 160 17.85 16.21 4.87
C VAL A 160 17.26 16.55 3.51
N VAL A 161 16.66 17.73 3.38
CA VAL A 161 16.17 18.22 2.08
C VAL A 161 17.34 18.69 1.20
N PRO A 162 17.32 18.46 -0.12
CA PRO A 162 18.44 18.78 -1.03
C PRO A 162 18.95 20.22 -0.94
N GLU A 163 18.06 21.19 -0.74
CA GLU A 163 18.38 22.63 -0.73
C GLU A 163 19.24 23.07 0.45
N VAL A 164 19.36 22.23 1.48
CA VAL A 164 20.15 22.51 2.68
C VAL A 164 21.65 22.24 2.45
N VAL A 165 21.99 21.38 1.49
CA VAL A 165 23.37 20.96 1.24
C VAL A 165 23.90 21.67 -0.02
N ASP A 166 25.06 22.32 0.10
CA ASP A 166 25.68 23.01 -1.04
C ASP A 166 26.05 22.02 -2.16
N GLN A 167 25.87 22.42 -3.42
CA GLN A 167 26.12 21.55 -4.59
C GLN A 167 27.54 20.94 -4.63
N ASP A 168 28.57 21.67 -4.19
CA ASP A 168 29.93 21.14 -4.10
C ASP A 168 30.04 19.96 -3.11
N GLN A 169 29.28 20.00 -2.02
CA GLN A 169 29.19 18.90 -1.06
C GLN A 169 28.41 17.72 -1.64
N VAL A 170 27.30 17.97 -2.34
CA VAL A 170 26.54 16.95 -3.06
C VAL A 170 27.44 16.18 -4.05
N ASN A 171 28.22 16.91 -4.87
CA ASN A 171 29.14 16.31 -5.83
C ASN A 171 30.16 15.39 -5.14
N LYS A 172 30.67 15.81 -3.97
CA LYS A 172 31.62 15.00 -3.19
C LYS A 172 30.98 13.77 -2.57
N ILE A 173 29.74 13.89 -2.09
CA ILE A 173 28.95 12.76 -1.56
C ILE A 173 28.75 11.73 -2.67
N LEU A 174 28.24 12.15 -3.84
CA LEU A 174 28.03 11.26 -4.97
C LEU A 174 29.33 10.63 -5.46
N THR A 175 30.44 11.38 -5.50
CA THR A 175 31.76 10.83 -5.84
C THR A 175 32.17 9.71 -4.88
N ALA A 176 32.04 9.92 -3.57
CA ALA A 176 32.38 8.92 -2.56
C ALA A 176 31.48 7.68 -2.66
N VAL A 177 30.18 7.88 -2.87
CA VAL A 177 29.20 6.80 -3.03
C VAL A 177 29.49 5.97 -4.28
N VAL A 178 29.63 6.60 -5.45
CA VAL A 178 29.90 5.90 -6.70
C VAL A 178 31.27 5.21 -6.69
N GLN A 179 32.27 5.80 -6.02
CA GLN A 179 33.57 5.15 -5.80
C GLN A 179 33.42 3.89 -4.92
N GLY A 180 32.60 3.94 -3.88
CA GLY A 180 32.32 2.79 -3.01
C GLY A 180 31.58 1.65 -3.72
N MET A 181 30.79 1.95 -4.74
CA MET A 181 30.08 0.94 -5.56
C MET A 181 30.98 0.20 -6.56
N ASN A 182 32.11 0.80 -6.91
CA ASN A 182 32.99 0.32 -7.98
C ASN A 182 33.37 -1.17 -7.80
N ALA A 183 33.43 -1.92 -8.90
CA ALA A 183 33.79 -3.33 -8.87
C ALA A 183 35.21 -3.62 -8.30
N ASN A 184 36.09 -2.62 -8.29
CA ASN A 184 37.42 -2.71 -7.69
C ASN A 184 37.44 -2.59 -6.16
N GLU A 185 36.32 -2.19 -5.52
CA GLU A 185 36.22 -2.21 -4.05
C GLU A 185 36.08 -3.65 -3.56
N GLY A 186 37.02 -4.08 -2.71
CA GLY A 186 37.16 -5.48 -2.31
C GLY A 186 36.17 -5.94 -1.26
N SER A 187 35.53 -5.03 -0.52
CA SER A 187 34.51 -5.37 0.47
C SER A 187 33.10 -5.32 -0.12
N ILE A 188 32.40 -6.45 -0.01
CA ILE A 188 31.00 -6.59 -0.42
C ILE A 188 30.11 -5.67 0.41
N GLU A 189 30.39 -5.55 1.71
CA GLU A 189 29.63 -4.72 2.64
C GLU A 189 29.76 -3.23 2.30
N VAL A 190 30.95 -2.78 1.91
CA VAL A 190 31.17 -1.40 1.44
C VAL A 190 30.41 -1.14 0.15
N ARG A 191 30.50 -2.06 -0.82
CA ARG A 191 29.76 -1.93 -2.09
C ARG A 191 28.25 -1.89 -1.87
N LEU A 192 27.71 -2.77 -1.02
CA LEU A 192 26.28 -2.79 -0.69
C LEU A 192 25.83 -1.50 0.02
N ALA A 193 26.61 -1.04 1.01
CA ALA A 193 26.33 0.23 1.70
C ALA A 193 26.36 1.41 0.73
N ALA A 194 27.32 1.43 -0.20
CA ALA A 194 27.42 2.45 -1.24
C ALA A 194 26.21 2.44 -2.17
N THR A 195 25.80 1.27 -2.68
CA THR A 195 24.64 1.17 -3.57
C THR A 195 23.36 1.66 -2.90
N ARG A 196 23.13 1.29 -1.63
CA ARG A 196 21.97 1.80 -0.86
C ARG A 196 22.07 3.29 -0.56
N ALA A 197 23.28 3.79 -0.30
CA ALA A 197 23.50 5.22 -0.12
C ALA A 197 23.24 6.00 -1.41
N LEU A 198 23.51 5.43 -2.59
CA LEU A 198 23.15 6.05 -3.86
C LEU A 198 21.64 6.20 -3.98
N TYR A 199 20.87 5.14 -3.74
CA TYR A 199 19.40 5.18 -3.77
C TYR A 199 18.86 6.36 -2.95
N ASN A 200 19.30 6.51 -1.69
CA ASN A 200 18.89 7.64 -0.85
C ASN A 200 19.42 9.01 -1.33
N ALA A 201 20.55 9.04 -2.03
CA ALA A 201 21.17 10.27 -2.53
C ALA A 201 20.63 10.71 -3.91
N LEU A 202 19.80 9.91 -4.57
CA LEU A 202 19.27 10.25 -5.90
C LEU A 202 18.46 11.53 -5.89
N GLY A 203 17.72 11.84 -4.81
CA GLY A 203 16.99 13.11 -4.67
C GLY A 203 17.89 14.36 -4.65
N PHE A 204 19.20 14.20 -4.38
CA PHE A 204 20.18 15.29 -4.41
C PHE A 204 20.88 15.42 -5.77
N ALA A 205 20.76 14.42 -6.64
CA ALA A 205 21.59 14.29 -7.83
C ALA A 205 21.08 15.07 -9.05
N GLN A 206 20.10 15.96 -8.91
CA GLN A 206 19.43 16.61 -10.05
C GLN A 206 20.40 17.40 -10.94
N ALA A 207 21.30 18.18 -10.34
CA ALA A 207 22.34 18.90 -11.09
C ALA A 207 23.35 17.95 -11.75
N ASN A 208 23.63 16.81 -11.13
CA ASN A 208 24.55 15.79 -11.63
C ASN A 208 23.94 15.03 -12.82
N PHE A 209 22.66 14.68 -12.76
CA PHE A 209 21.93 14.07 -13.88
C PHE A 209 21.73 15.05 -15.05
N SER A 210 21.74 16.36 -14.78
CA SER A 210 21.75 17.40 -15.82
C SER A 210 23.10 17.52 -16.53
N ASN A 211 24.19 16.98 -15.97
CA ASN A 211 25.51 16.95 -16.60
C ASN A 211 25.76 15.58 -17.22
N ASP A 212 25.87 15.54 -18.55
CA ASP A 212 26.04 14.29 -19.31
C ASP A 212 27.19 13.42 -18.80
N MET A 213 28.34 14.00 -18.48
CA MET A 213 29.51 13.25 -18.04
C MET A 213 29.32 12.60 -16.67
N GLU A 214 28.67 13.31 -15.75
CA GLU A 214 28.42 12.82 -14.40
C GLU A 214 27.29 11.78 -14.42
N ARG A 215 26.24 12.03 -15.20
CA ARG A 215 25.16 11.08 -15.45
C ARG A 215 25.67 9.78 -16.06
N ASP A 216 26.46 9.85 -17.13
CA ASP A 216 27.07 8.69 -17.79
C ASP A 216 27.88 7.86 -16.79
N TYR A 217 28.61 8.52 -15.90
CA TYR A 217 29.41 7.85 -14.88
C TYR A 217 28.53 7.13 -13.85
N ILE A 218 27.50 7.79 -13.31
CA ILE A 218 26.55 7.20 -12.36
C ILE A 218 25.85 6.00 -13.01
N MET A 219 25.27 6.18 -14.20
CA MET A 219 24.56 5.14 -14.93
C MET A 219 25.44 3.93 -15.21
N ARG A 220 26.69 4.14 -15.65
CA ARG A 220 27.63 3.04 -15.85
C ARG A 220 27.88 2.25 -14.56
N VAL A 221 28.15 2.93 -13.44
CA VAL A 221 28.43 2.23 -12.17
C VAL A 221 27.20 1.49 -11.64
N VAL A 222 26.00 2.06 -11.79
CA VAL A 222 24.75 1.37 -11.45
C VAL A 222 24.55 0.12 -12.31
N CYS A 223 24.67 0.24 -13.63
CA CYS A 223 24.54 -0.89 -14.56
C CYS A 223 25.64 -1.95 -14.37
N GLU A 224 26.86 -1.57 -13.97
CA GLU A 224 27.89 -2.55 -13.59
C GLU A 224 27.52 -3.28 -12.28
N ALA A 225 26.91 -2.58 -11.32
CA ALA A 225 26.49 -3.16 -10.05
C ALA A 225 25.33 -4.17 -10.19
N THR A 226 24.46 -4.02 -11.19
CA THR A 226 23.41 -5.03 -11.50
C THR A 226 24.00 -6.37 -11.98
N LEU A 227 25.28 -6.39 -12.38
CA LEU A 227 26.01 -7.60 -12.78
C LEU A 227 26.85 -8.21 -11.65
N SER A 228 26.72 -7.70 -10.41
CA SER A 228 27.45 -8.20 -9.25
C SER A 228 27.15 -9.69 -8.98
N PRO A 229 28.12 -10.51 -8.53
CA PRO A 229 27.84 -11.88 -8.10
C PRO A 229 26.92 -11.93 -6.86
N GLU A 230 26.90 -10.85 -6.07
CA GLU A 230 26.13 -10.75 -4.83
C GLU A 230 24.71 -10.25 -5.08
N VAL A 231 23.72 -11.08 -4.74
CA VAL A 231 22.28 -10.84 -4.92
C VAL A 231 21.84 -9.52 -4.31
N LYS A 232 22.26 -9.24 -3.07
CA LYS A 232 21.89 -8.01 -2.35
C LYS A 232 22.38 -6.74 -3.05
N ILE A 233 23.53 -6.80 -3.73
CA ILE A 233 24.06 -5.67 -4.51
C ILE A 233 23.26 -5.52 -5.79
N ARG A 234 22.93 -6.63 -6.49
CA ARG A 234 22.09 -6.58 -7.69
C ARG A 234 20.73 -5.99 -7.38
N GLN A 235 20.06 -6.48 -6.34
CA GLN A 235 18.76 -5.96 -5.89
C GLN A 235 18.83 -4.45 -5.62
N ALA A 236 19.79 -3.99 -4.80
CA ALA A 236 19.95 -2.57 -4.49
C ALA A 236 20.29 -1.72 -5.73
N ALA A 237 21.00 -2.29 -6.71
CA ALA A 237 21.31 -1.59 -7.96
C ALA A 237 20.07 -1.46 -8.86
N PHE A 238 19.19 -2.47 -8.91
CA PHE A 238 17.91 -2.34 -9.59
C PHE A 238 16.96 -1.40 -8.85
N GLU A 239 16.95 -1.36 -7.51
CA GLU A 239 16.25 -0.32 -6.72
C GLU A 239 16.72 1.09 -7.12
N CYS A 240 18.03 1.29 -7.34
CA CYS A 240 18.55 2.54 -7.88
C CYS A 240 18.03 2.81 -9.30
N LEU A 241 18.00 1.82 -10.19
CA LEU A 241 17.48 1.99 -11.55
C LEU A 241 15.99 2.35 -11.55
N VAL A 242 15.18 1.74 -10.69
CA VAL A 242 13.76 2.08 -10.50
C VAL A 242 13.62 3.54 -10.11
N SER A 243 14.33 3.97 -9.06
CA SER A 243 14.27 5.36 -8.60
C SER A 243 14.80 6.35 -9.65
N ILE A 244 15.86 6.00 -10.39
CA ILE A 244 16.33 6.80 -11.54
C ILE A 244 15.26 6.86 -12.63
N GLY A 245 14.56 5.76 -12.87
CA GLY A 245 13.46 5.62 -13.81
C GLY A 245 12.38 6.68 -13.61
N SER A 246 11.85 6.73 -12.38
CA SER A 246 10.81 7.70 -11.99
C SER A 246 11.33 9.13 -11.87
N THR A 247 12.53 9.33 -11.30
CA THR A 247 13.02 10.69 -11.00
C THR A 247 13.60 11.40 -12.22
N TYR A 248 14.17 10.65 -13.16
CA TYR A 248 14.99 11.16 -14.26
C TYR A 248 14.59 10.58 -15.62
N TYR A 249 13.30 10.27 -15.81
CA TYR A 249 12.73 9.69 -17.04
C TYR A 249 13.27 10.35 -18.32
N GLU A 250 13.27 11.68 -18.36
CA GLU A 250 13.72 12.47 -19.52
C GLU A 250 15.19 12.27 -19.91
N LYS A 251 16.02 11.71 -19.01
CA LYS A 251 17.44 11.47 -19.23
C LYS A 251 17.76 10.03 -19.64
N LEU A 252 16.76 9.15 -19.71
CA LEU A 252 16.97 7.71 -19.92
C LEU A 252 17.25 7.30 -21.36
N ALA A 253 16.88 8.13 -22.34
CA ALA A 253 16.94 7.77 -23.77
C ALA A 253 18.29 7.19 -24.22
N PRO A 254 19.47 7.69 -23.77
CA PRO A 254 20.75 7.10 -24.15
C PRO A 254 21.02 5.71 -23.57
N TYR A 255 20.37 5.34 -22.46
CA TYR A 255 20.67 4.14 -21.68
C TYR A 255 19.61 3.05 -21.82
N ILE A 256 18.42 3.39 -22.33
CA ILE A 256 17.24 2.51 -22.27
C ILE A 256 17.46 1.14 -22.95
N GLN A 257 18.26 1.06 -24.01
CA GLN A 257 18.58 -0.21 -24.68
C GLN A 257 19.42 -1.13 -23.78
N ASP A 258 20.43 -0.58 -23.12
CA ASP A 258 21.27 -1.33 -22.18
C ASP A 258 20.47 -1.73 -20.94
N ILE A 259 19.62 -0.82 -20.44
CA ILE A 259 18.70 -1.09 -19.34
C ILE A 259 17.75 -2.25 -19.70
N PHE A 260 17.15 -2.23 -20.90
CA PHE A 260 16.30 -3.33 -21.37
C PHE A 260 17.03 -4.67 -21.37
N ASN A 261 18.28 -4.70 -21.85
CA ASN A 261 19.07 -5.93 -21.88
C ASN A 261 19.33 -6.48 -20.46
N ILE A 262 19.70 -5.62 -19.50
CA ILE A 262 19.97 -6.06 -18.12
C ILE A 262 18.67 -6.43 -17.37
N THR A 263 17.59 -5.67 -17.54
CA THR A 263 16.29 -6.00 -16.91
C THR A 263 15.74 -7.29 -17.49
N SER A 264 15.81 -7.48 -18.82
CA SER A 264 15.27 -8.67 -19.47
C SER A 264 16.03 -9.93 -19.10
N LYS A 265 17.35 -9.82 -18.95
CA LYS A 265 18.15 -10.91 -18.40
C LYS A 265 17.78 -11.20 -16.95
N ALA A 266 17.64 -10.17 -16.12
CA ALA A 266 17.33 -10.33 -14.70
C ALA A 266 15.99 -11.05 -14.49
N VAL A 267 14.95 -10.65 -15.23
CA VAL A 267 13.62 -11.28 -15.17
C VAL A 267 13.64 -12.78 -15.51
N ARG A 268 14.51 -13.20 -16.44
CA ARG A 268 14.56 -14.60 -16.92
C ARG A 268 15.50 -15.50 -16.15
N GLU A 269 16.63 -14.96 -15.67
CA GLU A 269 17.77 -15.75 -15.22
C GLU A 269 18.19 -15.49 -13.76
N ASP A 270 17.71 -14.42 -13.13
CA ASP A 270 18.15 -14.01 -11.79
C ASP A 270 17.23 -14.55 -10.68
N GLU A 271 17.63 -14.29 -9.44
CA GLU A 271 16.83 -14.60 -8.25
C GLU A 271 15.63 -13.65 -8.15
N GLU A 272 14.52 -14.17 -7.63
CA GLU A 272 13.23 -13.47 -7.59
C GLU A 272 13.28 -12.04 -7.03
N PRO A 273 13.96 -11.74 -5.90
CA PRO A 273 14.05 -10.36 -5.41
C PRO A 273 14.70 -9.38 -6.39
N VAL A 274 15.58 -9.85 -7.28
CA VAL A 274 16.23 -9.02 -8.30
C VAL A 274 15.31 -8.89 -9.53
N ALA A 275 14.70 -10.00 -9.94
CA ALA A 275 13.75 -10.02 -11.06
C ALA A 275 12.52 -9.15 -10.79
N LEU A 276 12.02 -9.12 -9.55
CA LEU A 276 10.93 -8.22 -9.13
C LEU A 276 11.31 -6.75 -9.37
N GLN A 277 12.50 -6.31 -8.96
CA GLN A 277 12.94 -4.92 -9.19
C GLN A 277 13.18 -4.61 -10.68
N ALA A 278 13.54 -5.61 -11.48
CA ALA A 278 13.65 -5.44 -12.93
C ALA A 278 12.28 -5.26 -13.61
N ILE A 279 11.23 -5.92 -13.13
CA ILE A 279 9.83 -5.69 -13.57
C ILE A 279 9.33 -4.35 -13.06
N GLU A 280 9.64 -4.01 -11.81
CA GLU A 280 9.28 -2.73 -11.19
C GLU A 280 9.80 -1.55 -12.01
N PHE A 281 11.03 -1.63 -12.56
CA PHE A 281 11.55 -0.59 -13.45
C PHE A 281 10.59 -0.30 -14.61
N TRP A 282 10.08 -1.33 -15.28
CA TRP A 282 9.13 -1.15 -16.38
C TRP A 282 7.75 -0.68 -15.94
N SER A 283 7.32 -1.08 -14.74
CA SER A 283 6.09 -0.57 -14.12
C SER A 283 6.19 0.94 -13.86
N SER A 284 7.31 1.39 -13.26
CA SER A 284 7.56 2.81 -13.05
C SER A 284 7.63 3.61 -14.36
N ILE A 285 8.23 3.07 -15.42
CA ILE A 285 8.23 3.74 -16.74
C ILE A 285 6.82 3.83 -17.33
N CYS A 286 5.96 2.84 -17.10
CA CYS A 286 4.55 2.93 -17.50
C CYS A 286 3.84 4.05 -16.74
N ASP A 287 4.01 4.13 -15.41
CA ASP A 287 3.37 5.17 -14.59
C ASP A 287 3.78 6.57 -15.05
N GLU A 288 5.09 6.82 -15.27
CA GLU A 288 5.56 8.10 -15.80
C GLU A 288 4.98 8.41 -17.19
N GLU A 289 4.92 7.43 -18.10
CA GLU A 289 4.35 7.65 -19.43
C GLU A 289 2.84 7.88 -19.40
N ILE A 290 2.11 7.19 -18.52
CA ILE A 290 0.67 7.39 -18.30
C ILE A 290 0.43 8.81 -17.78
N ASP A 291 1.13 9.23 -16.73
CA ASP A 291 0.98 10.56 -16.14
C ASP A 291 1.27 11.67 -17.16
N ILE A 292 2.33 11.53 -17.96
CA ILE A 292 2.66 12.48 -19.04
C ILE A 292 1.54 12.47 -20.12
N LEU A 293 1.01 11.31 -20.50
CA LEU A 293 -0.02 11.24 -21.54
C LEU A 293 -1.37 11.82 -21.06
N GLU A 294 -1.72 11.62 -19.79
CA GLU A 294 -2.92 12.17 -19.15
C GLU A 294 -2.83 13.69 -18.97
N GLU A 295 -1.66 14.23 -18.60
CA GLU A 295 -1.47 15.67 -18.41
C GLU A 295 -1.58 16.46 -19.73
N TYR A 296 -1.02 15.95 -20.82
CA TYR A 296 -0.95 16.67 -22.11
C TYR A 296 -2.04 16.29 -23.13
N GLY A 297 -2.96 15.38 -22.78
CA GLY A 297 -4.24 15.20 -23.48
C GLY A 297 -4.16 14.90 -24.98
N GLY A 298 -3.12 14.22 -25.46
CA GLY A 298 -2.92 13.87 -26.87
C GLY A 298 -2.54 15.03 -27.80
N ASP A 299 -2.58 16.29 -27.33
CA ASP A 299 -2.11 17.49 -28.05
C ASP A 299 -0.67 17.82 -27.63
N PHE A 300 0.25 16.87 -27.83
CA PHE A 300 1.69 17.11 -27.68
C PHE A 300 2.11 18.16 -28.71
N THR A 301 2.31 19.40 -28.27
CA THR A 301 2.88 20.47 -29.09
C THR A 301 4.39 20.57 -28.85
N ALA A 302 5.10 21.28 -29.71
CA ALA A 302 6.53 21.54 -29.53
C ALA A 302 6.87 22.35 -28.26
N ASP A 303 5.86 22.81 -27.51
CA ASP A 303 5.95 23.61 -26.28
C ASP A 303 5.60 22.81 -25.00
N SER A 304 5.44 21.47 -25.05
CA SER A 304 5.26 20.65 -23.84
C SER A 304 6.53 20.63 -22.98
N ASP A 305 6.41 20.85 -21.66
CA ASP A 305 7.55 21.00 -20.74
C ASP A 305 8.32 19.68 -20.50
N VAL A 306 7.66 18.52 -20.67
CA VAL A 306 8.28 17.18 -20.51
C VAL A 306 8.05 16.33 -21.78
N PRO A 307 9.11 15.82 -22.44
CA PRO A 307 8.96 14.94 -23.60
C PRO A 307 8.56 13.52 -23.19
N CYS A 308 7.48 12.97 -23.77
CA CYS A 308 7.20 11.53 -23.72
C CYS A 308 8.06 10.80 -24.77
N TYR A 309 8.95 9.92 -24.34
CA TYR A 309 9.82 9.14 -25.23
C TYR A 309 9.17 7.85 -25.73
N TYR A 310 8.03 7.44 -25.18
CA TYR A 310 7.33 6.21 -25.56
C TYR A 310 8.23 4.97 -25.50
N PHE A 311 9.05 4.84 -24.45
CA PHE A 311 9.92 3.70 -24.20
C PHE A 311 9.12 2.40 -24.13
N ILE A 312 7.94 2.40 -23.54
CA ILE A 312 7.08 1.20 -23.49
C ILE A 312 6.69 0.75 -24.89
N LYS A 313 6.23 1.69 -25.73
CA LYS A 313 5.86 1.40 -27.13
C LYS A 313 7.04 0.89 -27.94
N GLN A 314 8.25 1.42 -27.71
CA GLN A 314 9.47 0.97 -28.38
C GLN A 314 9.91 -0.43 -27.94
N ALA A 315 9.79 -0.76 -26.65
CA ALA A 315 10.17 -2.04 -26.08
C ALA A 315 9.10 -3.14 -26.28
N LEU A 316 7.88 -2.76 -26.64
CA LEU A 316 6.68 -3.60 -26.65
C LEU A 316 6.86 -5.01 -27.25
N PRO A 317 7.49 -5.20 -28.44
CA PRO A 317 7.61 -6.53 -29.05
C PRO A 317 8.45 -7.52 -28.25
N ALA A 318 9.34 -7.03 -27.38
CA ALA A 318 10.21 -7.84 -26.54
C ALA A 318 9.78 -7.83 -25.07
N LEU A 319 9.19 -6.73 -24.60
CA LEU A 319 8.64 -6.57 -23.26
C LEU A 319 7.43 -7.49 -23.03
N VAL A 320 6.47 -7.52 -23.95
CA VAL A 320 5.25 -8.33 -23.79
C VAL A 320 5.57 -9.84 -23.65
N PRO A 321 6.35 -10.48 -24.55
CA PRO A 321 6.71 -11.88 -24.36
C PRO A 321 7.41 -12.18 -23.04
N MET A 322 8.30 -11.28 -22.60
CA MET A 322 8.98 -11.42 -21.32
C MET A 322 8.00 -11.40 -20.14
N LEU A 323 7.04 -10.48 -20.11
CA LEU A 323 6.02 -10.43 -19.05
C LEU A 323 5.10 -11.66 -19.08
N LEU A 324 4.72 -12.14 -20.27
CA LEU A 324 3.91 -13.35 -20.41
C LEU A 324 4.64 -14.61 -19.92
N GLU A 325 5.97 -14.67 -20.04
CA GLU A 325 6.79 -15.75 -19.48
C GLU A 325 6.73 -15.78 -17.94
N THR A 326 6.64 -14.63 -17.28
CA THR A 326 6.57 -14.57 -15.80
C THR A 326 5.23 -15.04 -15.27
N LEU A 327 4.15 -14.86 -16.04
CA LEU A 327 2.82 -15.36 -15.68
C LEU A 327 2.78 -16.88 -15.52
N LEU A 328 3.74 -17.63 -16.07
CA LEU A 328 3.85 -19.09 -15.91
C LEU A 328 4.60 -19.51 -14.62
N LYS A 329 4.93 -18.56 -13.73
CA LYS A 329 5.71 -18.78 -12.51
C LYS A 329 4.85 -18.76 -11.24
N GLN A 330 3.60 -19.19 -11.33
CA GLN A 330 2.69 -19.22 -10.18
C GLN A 330 3.14 -20.25 -9.12
N GLU A 331 2.99 -19.87 -7.86
CA GLU A 331 3.21 -20.71 -6.69
C GLU A 331 1.92 -21.41 -6.27
N GLU A 332 2.01 -22.66 -5.78
CA GLU A 332 0.82 -23.46 -5.44
C GLU A 332 0.11 -23.00 -4.17
N ASP A 333 0.86 -22.41 -3.23
CA ASP A 333 0.33 -21.96 -1.94
C ASP A 333 0.05 -20.44 -1.91
N GLN A 334 0.00 -19.78 -3.08
CA GLN A 334 -0.16 -18.32 -3.17
C GLN A 334 -1.49 -17.80 -2.59
N ASP A 335 -2.51 -18.65 -2.49
CA ASP A 335 -3.83 -18.33 -1.93
C ASP A 335 -3.85 -18.35 -0.39
N GLN A 336 -2.77 -18.84 0.25
CA GLN A 336 -2.65 -18.93 1.72
C GLN A 336 -1.95 -17.72 2.35
N ASP A 337 -1.22 -16.91 1.56
CA ASP A 337 -0.51 -15.72 2.04
C ASP A 337 -1.04 -14.46 1.34
N GLU A 338 -1.91 -13.72 2.03
CA GLU A 338 -2.47 -12.45 1.54
C GLU A 338 -1.40 -11.38 1.25
N GLY A 339 -0.17 -11.53 1.78
CA GLY A 339 0.95 -10.62 1.57
C GLY A 339 1.95 -11.08 0.50
N ALA A 340 1.70 -12.21 -0.16
CA ALA A 340 2.61 -12.72 -1.19
C ALA A 340 2.70 -11.76 -2.39
N TRP A 341 3.94 -11.45 -2.81
CA TRP A 341 4.22 -10.69 -4.01
C TRP A 341 5.32 -11.41 -4.79
N ASN A 342 4.94 -12.05 -5.91
CA ASN A 342 5.81 -12.93 -6.69
C ASN A 342 5.91 -12.50 -8.17
N LEU A 343 6.74 -13.19 -8.95
CA LEU A 343 6.97 -12.85 -10.37
C LEU A 343 5.73 -12.89 -11.26
N ALA A 344 4.77 -13.77 -10.99
CA ALA A 344 3.54 -13.84 -11.76
C ALA A 344 2.67 -12.60 -11.49
N MET A 345 2.52 -12.21 -10.22
CA MET A 345 1.76 -11.02 -9.82
C MET A 345 2.40 -9.72 -10.32
N ALA A 346 3.73 -9.58 -10.17
CA ALA A 346 4.47 -8.42 -10.67
C ALA A 346 4.37 -8.33 -12.20
N GLY A 347 4.51 -9.45 -12.90
CA GLY A 347 4.39 -9.51 -14.36
C GLY A 347 2.99 -9.16 -14.87
N GLY A 348 1.95 -9.66 -14.23
CA GLY A 348 0.55 -9.36 -14.60
C GLY A 348 0.19 -7.91 -14.34
N THR A 349 0.64 -7.36 -13.21
CA THR A 349 0.47 -5.94 -12.88
C THR A 349 1.18 -5.05 -13.90
N CYS A 350 2.45 -5.34 -14.20
CA CYS A 350 3.20 -4.62 -15.22
C CYS A 350 2.56 -4.76 -16.61
N LEU A 351 2.04 -5.95 -16.98
CA LEU A 351 1.34 -6.15 -18.25
C LEU A 351 0.08 -5.27 -18.35
N GLY A 352 -0.66 -5.10 -17.25
CA GLY A 352 -1.80 -4.18 -17.20
C GLY A 352 -1.40 -2.71 -17.34
N LEU A 353 -0.31 -2.29 -16.70
CA LEU A 353 0.25 -0.94 -16.89
C LEU A 353 0.72 -0.71 -18.32
N VAL A 354 1.36 -1.70 -18.95
CA VAL A 354 1.72 -1.65 -20.37
C VAL A 354 0.46 -1.49 -21.22
N ALA A 355 -0.61 -2.22 -20.92
CA ALA A 355 -1.88 -2.12 -21.65
C ALA A 355 -2.51 -0.72 -21.55
N ARG A 356 -2.53 -0.13 -20.36
CA ARG A 356 -2.95 1.27 -20.13
C ARG A 356 -2.09 2.26 -20.90
N THR A 357 -0.78 2.04 -20.96
CA THR A 357 0.16 2.95 -21.62
C THR A 357 0.04 2.94 -23.15
N VAL A 358 -0.07 1.75 -23.77
CA VAL A 358 -0.03 1.63 -25.25
C VAL A 358 -1.38 1.40 -25.91
N GLY A 359 -2.43 1.17 -25.13
CA GLY A 359 -3.79 0.91 -25.63
C GLY A 359 -3.84 -0.28 -26.60
N ASP A 360 -4.48 -0.10 -27.75
CA ASP A 360 -4.76 -1.17 -28.73
C ASP A 360 -3.53 -1.94 -29.22
N ASP A 361 -2.33 -1.33 -29.15
CA ASP A 361 -1.09 -1.91 -29.68
C ASP A 361 -0.67 -3.20 -28.94
N ILE A 362 -1.12 -3.40 -27.68
CA ILE A 362 -0.78 -4.60 -26.90
C ILE A 362 -1.57 -5.84 -27.34
N VAL A 363 -2.81 -5.67 -27.79
CA VAL A 363 -3.76 -6.76 -28.09
C VAL A 363 -3.17 -7.80 -29.04
N PRO A 364 -2.62 -7.46 -30.22
CA PRO A 364 -2.08 -8.47 -31.15
C PRO A 364 -0.85 -9.23 -30.61
N LEU A 365 -0.19 -8.74 -29.56
CA LEU A 365 0.98 -9.38 -28.96
C LEU A 365 0.59 -10.38 -27.86
N VAL A 366 -0.51 -10.13 -27.15
CA VAL A 366 -0.98 -10.98 -26.05
C VAL A 366 -1.92 -12.09 -26.54
N MET A 367 -2.76 -11.82 -27.54
CA MET A 367 -3.75 -12.80 -28.04
C MET A 367 -3.15 -14.16 -28.45
N PRO A 368 -1.98 -14.24 -29.14
CA PRO A 368 -1.38 -15.53 -29.49
C PRO A 368 -1.05 -16.38 -28.26
N PHE A 369 -0.57 -15.77 -27.17
CA PHE A 369 -0.28 -16.48 -25.93
C PHE A 369 -1.55 -17.01 -25.27
N ILE A 370 -2.64 -16.23 -25.29
CA ILE A 370 -3.94 -16.65 -24.76
C ILE A 370 -4.45 -17.85 -25.55
N GLU A 371 -4.53 -17.73 -26.88
CA GLU A 371 -5.04 -18.79 -27.76
C GLU A 371 -4.24 -20.09 -27.64
N GLU A 372 -2.93 -20.01 -27.42
CA GLU A 372 -2.09 -21.19 -27.26
C GLU A 372 -2.32 -21.90 -25.91
N ASN A 373 -2.51 -21.15 -24.82
CA ASN A 373 -2.41 -21.68 -23.47
C ASN A 373 -3.77 -21.93 -22.78
N ILE A 374 -4.83 -21.25 -23.19
CA ILE A 374 -6.13 -21.23 -22.49
C ILE A 374 -6.81 -22.62 -22.37
N THR A 375 -6.47 -23.57 -23.25
CA THR A 375 -7.01 -24.95 -23.22
C THR A 375 -5.98 -26.02 -22.86
N LYS A 376 -4.77 -25.66 -22.41
CA LYS A 376 -3.73 -26.64 -22.11
C LYS A 376 -4.04 -27.43 -20.84
N ALA A 377 -3.46 -28.62 -20.72
CA ALA A 377 -3.69 -29.52 -19.59
C ALA A 377 -3.10 -28.97 -18.26
N ASP A 378 -1.99 -28.25 -18.34
CA ASP A 378 -1.38 -27.60 -17.18
C ASP A 378 -2.22 -26.40 -16.74
N TRP A 379 -2.59 -26.37 -15.47
CA TRP A 379 -3.38 -25.28 -14.90
C TRP A 379 -2.63 -23.96 -14.91
N ARG A 380 -1.29 -23.98 -14.77
CA ARG A 380 -0.46 -22.76 -14.82
C ARG A 380 -0.56 -22.06 -16.17
N GLN A 381 -0.68 -22.81 -17.25
CA GLN A 381 -0.85 -22.25 -18.58
C GLN A 381 -2.25 -21.67 -18.78
N ARG A 382 -3.29 -22.37 -18.30
CA ARG A 382 -4.67 -21.87 -18.39
C ARG A 382 -4.87 -20.62 -17.53
N GLU A 383 -4.35 -20.63 -16.31
CA GLU A 383 -4.39 -19.50 -15.39
C GLU A 383 -3.64 -18.32 -15.99
N ALA A 384 -2.38 -18.49 -16.45
CA ALA A 384 -1.60 -17.43 -17.08
C ALA A 384 -2.30 -16.80 -18.30
N ALA A 385 -2.94 -17.62 -19.14
CA ALA A 385 -3.71 -17.12 -20.28
C ALA A 385 -4.91 -16.28 -19.85
N THR A 386 -5.60 -16.73 -18.79
CA THR A 386 -6.74 -16.03 -18.19
C THR A 386 -6.29 -14.72 -17.55
N TYR A 387 -5.17 -14.74 -16.82
CA TYR A 387 -4.61 -13.58 -16.16
C TYR A 387 -4.11 -12.54 -17.16
N ALA A 388 -3.42 -12.96 -18.22
CA ALA A 388 -3.00 -12.10 -19.32
C ALA A 388 -4.20 -11.43 -19.98
N PHE A 389 -5.29 -12.19 -20.22
CA PHE A 389 -6.51 -11.64 -20.80
C PHE A 389 -7.14 -10.58 -19.90
N GLY A 390 -7.30 -10.86 -18.60
CA GLY A 390 -7.86 -9.89 -17.66
C GLY A 390 -6.98 -8.64 -17.46
N SER A 391 -5.66 -8.79 -17.54
CA SER A 391 -4.71 -7.68 -17.38
C SER A 391 -4.82 -6.64 -18.51
N ILE A 392 -5.21 -7.06 -19.73
CA ILE A 392 -5.32 -6.16 -20.89
C ILE A 392 -6.74 -5.60 -21.12
N LEU A 393 -7.68 -5.80 -20.19
CA LEU A 393 -9.05 -5.29 -20.31
C LEU A 393 -9.18 -3.78 -20.04
N GLU A 394 -8.11 -3.16 -19.53
CA GLU A 394 -8.01 -1.72 -19.29
C GLU A 394 -6.87 -1.15 -20.15
N GLY A 395 -7.13 -0.03 -20.80
CA GLY A 395 -6.20 0.62 -21.74
C GLY A 395 -6.66 0.54 -23.20
N PRO A 396 -6.77 -0.66 -23.82
CA PRO A 396 -7.28 -0.79 -25.17
C PRO A 396 -8.71 -0.25 -25.32
N SER A 397 -9.05 0.19 -26.52
CA SER A 397 -10.36 0.76 -26.81
C SER A 397 -11.48 -0.28 -26.67
N PRO A 398 -12.69 0.13 -26.21
CA PRO A 398 -13.85 -0.75 -26.17
C PRO A 398 -14.18 -1.39 -27.53
N ASP A 399 -13.96 -0.67 -28.62
CA ASP A 399 -14.15 -1.17 -29.99
C ASP A 399 -13.26 -2.38 -30.30
N LYS A 400 -12.03 -2.38 -29.77
CA LYS A 400 -11.08 -3.48 -29.95
C LYS A 400 -11.40 -4.66 -29.03
N LEU A 401 -11.78 -4.39 -27.79
CA LEU A 401 -12.01 -5.42 -26.77
C LEU A 401 -13.36 -6.11 -26.91
N THR A 402 -14.42 -5.38 -27.21
CA THR A 402 -15.80 -5.90 -27.21
C THR A 402 -15.99 -7.16 -28.08
N PRO A 403 -15.47 -7.24 -29.33
CA PRO A 403 -15.59 -8.45 -30.13
C PRO A 403 -14.87 -9.66 -29.51
N ILE A 404 -13.71 -9.44 -28.88
CA ILE A 404 -12.91 -10.47 -28.24
C ILE A 404 -13.63 -10.99 -27.00
N VAL A 405 -14.13 -10.07 -26.16
CA VAL A 405 -14.86 -10.41 -24.93
C VAL A 405 -16.16 -11.15 -25.23
N ASN A 406 -16.90 -10.78 -26.28
CA ASN A 406 -18.12 -11.49 -26.67
C ASN A 406 -17.87 -12.98 -26.97
N VAL A 407 -16.71 -13.33 -27.53
CA VAL A 407 -16.30 -14.72 -27.76
C VAL A 407 -15.82 -15.36 -26.46
N ALA A 408 -14.99 -14.67 -25.69
CA ALA A 408 -14.38 -15.18 -24.48
C ALA A 408 -15.38 -15.41 -23.32
N LEU A 409 -16.44 -14.60 -23.20
CA LEU A 409 -17.37 -14.61 -22.08
C LEU A 409 -17.98 -16.01 -21.84
N SER A 410 -18.41 -16.68 -22.91
CA SER A 410 -18.98 -18.03 -22.80
C SER A 410 -17.97 -19.07 -22.30
N PHE A 411 -16.70 -18.92 -22.71
CA PHE A 411 -15.61 -19.76 -22.22
C PHE A 411 -15.35 -19.49 -20.74
N MET A 412 -15.24 -18.23 -20.33
CA MET A 412 -14.95 -17.82 -18.94
C MET A 412 -16.05 -18.28 -17.98
N LEU A 413 -17.32 -18.11 -18.35
CA LEU A 413 -18.45 -18.63 -17.56
C LEU A 413 -18.39 -20.16 -17.39
N THR A 414 -17.89 -20.87 -18.40
CA THR A 414 -17.68 -22.32 -18.31
C THR A 414 -16.47 -22.67 -17.45
N ALA A 415 -15.36 -21.95 -17.59
CA ALA A 415 -14.13 -22.17 -16.82
C ALA A 415 -14.35 -21.99 -15.32
N LEU A 416 -15.06 -20.92 -14.90
CA LEU A 416 -15.38 -20.66 -13.50
C LEU A 416 -16.11 -21.82 -12.82
N THR A 417 -16.96 -22.55 -13.55
CA THR A 417 -17.75 -23.65 -12.98
C THR A 417 -17.14 -25.03 -13.19
N LYS A 418 -16.31 -25.22 -14.23
CA LYS A 418 -15.86 -26.54 -14.67
C LYS A 418 -14.37 -26.78 -14.63
N ASP A 419 -13.54 -25.74 -14.51
CA ASP A 419 -12.09 -25.97 -14.40
C ASP A 419 -11.79 -26.76 -13.11
N PRO A 420 -10.87 -27.74 -13.12
CA PRO A 420 -10.51 -28.47 -11.92
C PRO A 420 -9.65 -27.66 -10.94
N SER A 421 -8.96 -26.60 -11.40
CA SER A 421 -8.03 -25.83 -10.57
C SER A 421 -8.72 -24.64 -9.91
N SER A 422 -8.54 -24.49 -8.58
CA SER A 422 -9.03 -23.33 -7.83
C SER A 422 -8.41 -22.03 -8.36
N HIS A 423 -7.10 -22.02 -8.63
CA HIS A 423 -6.40 -20.84 -9.17
C HIS A 423 -6.97 -20.39 -10.52
N VAL A 424 -7.30 -21.32 -11.42
CA VAL A 424 -7.90 -20.95 -12.71
C VAL A 424 -9.28 -20.33 -12.50
N LYS A 425 -10.10 -20.89 -11.61
CA LYS A 425 -11.43 -20.35 -11.29
C LYS A 425 -11.34 -18.96 -10.64
N ASP A 426 -10.41 -18.79 -9.71
CA ASP A 426 -10.14 -17.53 -9.01
C ASP A 426 -9.81 -16.41 -10.00
N THR A 427 -8.79 -16.61 -10.83
CA THR A 427 -8.40 -15.68 -11.90
C THR A 427 -9.52 -15.48 -12.93
N THR A 428 -10.31 -16.52 -13.22
CA THR A 428 -11.47 -16.40 -14.13
C THR A 428 -12.55 -15.51 -13.54
N ALA A 429 -12.87 -15.65 -12.24
CA ALA A 429 -13.84 -14.79 -11.55
C ALA A 429 -13.36 -13.35 -11.49
N TRP A 430 -12.07 -13.13 -11.16
CA TRP A 430 -11.45 -11.80 -11.21
C TRP A 430 -11.54 -11.17 -12.61
N THR A 431 -11.23 -11.94 -13.65
CA THR A 431 -11.30 -11.46 -15.04
C THR A 431 -12.73 -11.15 -15.47
N LEU A 432 -13.73 -11.93 -15.03
CA LEU A 432 -15.14 -11.60 -15.24
C LEU A 432 -15.50 -10.27 -14.55
N GLY A 433 -15.01 -10.04 -13.33
CA GLY A 433 -15.16 -8.76 -12.66
C GLY A 433 -14.61 -7.59 -13.47
N ARG A 434 -13.39 -7.73 -14.01
CA ARG A 434 -12.79 -6.71 -14.91
C ARG A 434 -13.60 -6.48 -16.18
N ILE A 435 -14.19 -7.53 -16.77
CA ILE A 435 -15.10 -7.37 -17.92
C ILE A 435 -16.29 -6.48 -17.54
N PHE A 436 -16.86 -6.70 -16.35
CA PHE A 436 -18.01 -5.92 -15.88
C PHE A 436 -17.64 -4.51 -15.44
N GLU A 437 -16.42 -4.30 -14.97
CA GLU A 437 -15.92 -2.99 -14.56
C GLU A 437 -15.64 -2.07 -15.77
N PHE A 438 -14.91 -2.57 -16.77
CA PHE A 438 -14.41 -1.72 -17.86
C PHE A 438 -15.28 -1.73 -19.12
N LEU A 439 -16.11 -2.76 -19.33
CA LEU A 439 -16.85 -2.96 -20.57
C LEU A 439 -18.37 -3.11 -20.35
N HIS A 440 -18.85 -2.67 -19.19
CA HIS A 440 -20.27 -2.60 -18.87
C HIS A 440 -20.58 -1.30 -18.11
N GLY A 441 -21.68 -0.64 -18.47
CA GLY A 441 -22.09 0.63 -17.86
C GLY A 441 -22.85 1.53 -18.84
N SER A 442 -23.27 2.70 -18.38
CA SER A 442 -24.00 3.71 -19.16
C SER A 442 -23.16 4.36 -20.27
N THR A 443 -21.84 4.23 -20.20
CA THR A 443 -20.86 4.82 -21.12
C THR A 443 -20.48 3.93 -22.31
N VAL A 444 -20.90 2.66 -22.32
CA VAL A 444 -20.52 1.68 -23.35
C VAL A 444 -21.62 1.58 -24.41
N GLU A 445 -21.29 1.89 -25.68
CA GLU A 445 -22.27 1.90 -26.79
C GLU A 445 -22.87 0.52 -27.10
N THR A 446 -22.06 -0.53 -27.01
CA THR A 446 -22.48 -1.92 -27.25
C THR A 446 -22.38 -2.76 -25.98
N PRO A 447 -23.50 -3.04 -25.29
CA PRO A 447 -23.46 -3.75 -24.03
C PRO A 447 -23.05 -5.21 -24.23
N ILE A 448 -22.01 -5.64 -23.51
CA ILE A 448 -21.58 -7.05 -23.45
C ILE A 448 -22.65 -7.89 -22.72
N ILE A 449 -23.33 -7.27 -21.76
CA ILE A 449 -24.38 -7.91 -20.98
C ILE A 449 -25.71 -7.68 -21.68
N THR A 450 -26.33 -8.78 -22.07
CA THR A 450 -27.60 -8.80 -22.80
C THR A 450 -28.65 -9.54 -21.97
N PRO A 451 -29.94 -9.29 -22.20
CA PRO A 451 -31.00 -10.09 -21.57
C PRO A 451 -30.85 -11.60 -21.80
N ALA A 452 -30.18 -12.01 -22.89
CA ALA A 452 -29.96 -13.41 -23.23
C ALA A 452 -28.86 -14.09 -22.39
N ASN A 453 -27.82 -13.36 -21.98
CA ASN A 453 -26.71 -13.92 -21.20
C ASN A 453 -26.77 -13.56 -19.70
N CYS A 454 -27.53 -12.54 -19.32
CA CYS A 454 -27.63 -12.04 -17.94
C CYS A 454 -28.02 -13.14 -16.94
N GLN A 455 -29.04 -13.95 -17.25
CA GLN A 455 -29.44 -15.08 -16.40
C GLN A 455 -28.30 -16.08 -16.18
N GLN A 456 -27.57 -16.40 -17.24
CA GLN A 456 -26.47 -17.36 -17.18
C GLN A 456 -25.31 -16.80 -16.35
N ILE A 457 -24.96 -15.53 -16.53
CA ILE A 457 -23.93 -14.83 -15.76
C ILE A 457 -24.26 -14.91 -14.28
N ILE A 458 -25.46 -14.49 -13.87
CA ILE A 458 -25.89 -14.52 -12.47
C ILE A 458 -25.84 -15.94 -11.92
N THR A 459 -26.40 -16.91 -12.64
CA THR A 459 -26.39 -18.33 -12.20
C THR A 459 -24.98 -18.83 -11.95
N VAL A 460 -24.03 -18.48 -12.82
CA VAL A 460 -22.62 -18.88 -12.73
C VAL A 460 -21.92 -18.19 -11.55
N LEU A 461 -22.12 -16.89 -11.37
CA LEU A 461 -21.54 -16.13 -10.25
C LEU A 461 -22.04 -16.66 -8.90
N LEU A 462 -23.36 -16.85 -8.77
CA LEU A 462 -23.96 -17.41 -7.54
C LEU A 462 -23.51 -18.85 -7.25
N GLN A 463 -23.14 -19.61 -8.30
CA GLN A 463 -22.52 -20.92 -8.11
C GLN A 463 -21.06 -20.80 -7.68
N GLY A 464 -20.29 -19.85 -8.24
CA GLY A 464 -18.91 -19.56 -7.85
C GLY A 464 -18.78 -19.12 -6.39
N MET A 465 -19.78 -18.40 -5.85
CA MET A 465 -19.87 -18.03 -4.43
C MET A 465 -19.93 -19.21 -3.46
N LYS A 466 -20.18 -20.43 -3.95
CA LYS A 466 -20.21 -21.67 -3.16
C LYS A 466 -18.90 -22.47 -3.24
N ASP A 467 -17.93 -21.98 -4.01
CA ASP A 467 -16.61 -22.62 -4.19
C ASP A 467 -15.64 -22.20 -3.06
N ALA A 468 -14.36 -22.54 -3.18
CA ALA A 468 -13.31 -22.16 -2.23
C ALA A 468 -13.31 -20.64 -1.90
N PRO A 469 -12.86 -20.22 -0.71
CA PRO A 469 -12.98 -18.82 -0.26
C PRO A 469 -12.41 -17.77 -1.22
N ASN A 470 -11.23 -18.03 -1.80
CA ASN A 470 -10.61 -17.16 -2.80
C ASN A 470 -11.49 -16.98 -4.05
N VAL A 471 -11.99 -18.09 -4.62
CA VAL A 471 -12.89 -18.06 -5.79
C VAL A 471 -14.21 -17.36 -5.45
N ALA A 472 -14.75 -17.63 -4.27
CA ALA A 472 -16.02 -17.04 -3.83
C ALA A 472 -15.89 -15.54 -3.60
N GLU A 473 -14.75 -15.05 -3.11
CA GLU A 473 -14.47 -13.63 -2.94
C GLU A 473 -14.42 -12.93 -4.31
N LYS A 474 -13.70 -13.47 -5.28
CA LYS A 474 -13.69 -12.93 -6.65
C LYS A 474 -15.05 -13.02 -7.34
N ALA A 475 -15.85 -14.05 -7.07
CA ALA A 475 -17.22 -14.14 -7.58
C ALA A 475 -18.14 -13.07 -6.96
N CYS A 476 -17.93 -12.71 -5.69
CA CYS A 476 -18.60 -11.56 -5.07
C CYS A 476 -18.17 -10.26 -5.75
N GLY A 477 -16.86 -10.01 -5.90
CA GLY A 477 -16.34 -8.84 -6.61
C GLY A 477 -16.84 -8.73 -8.06
N ALA A 478 -16.97 -9.83 -8.78
CA ALA A 478 -17.56 -9.82 -10.11
C ALA A 478 -19.05 -9.43 -10.09
N LEU A 479 -19.81 -9.91 -9.10
CA LEU A 479 -21.20 -9.48 -8.93
C LEU A 479 -21.32 -8.01 -8.52
N TYR A 480 -20.36 -7.49 -7.74
CA TYR A 480 -20.27 -6.08 -7.36
C TYR A 480 -20.22 -5.20 -8.62
N PHE A 481 -19.25 -5.44 -9.51
CA PHE A 481 -19.12 -4.66 -10.75
C PHE A 481 -20.28 -4.86 -11.71
N LEU A 482 -20.85 -6.08 -11.75
CA LEU A 482 -22.08 -6.34 -12.50
C LEU A 482 -23.26 -5.50 -12.00
N ALA A 483 -23.40 -5.32 -10.69
CA ALA A 483 -24.44 -4.48 -10.11
C ALA A 483 -24.19 -3.00 -10.39
N GLN A 484 -22.95 -2.55 -10.18
CA GLN A 484 -22.52 -1.16 -10.37
C GLN A 484 -22.77 -0.64 -11.79
N GLY A 485 -22.53 -1.46 -12.82
CA GLY A 485 -22.82 -1.06 -14.20
C GLY A 485 -24.30 -0.80 -14.51
N TYR A 486 -25.21 -1.09 -13.56
CA TYR A 486 -26.63 -0.75 -13.62
C TYR A 486 -27.06 0.37 -12.65
N GLU A 487 -26.13 1.08 -12.00
CA GLU A 487 -26.44 2.15 -11.03
C GLU A 487 -27.33 3.26 -11.63
N ASP A 488 -27.03 3.67 -12.87
CA ASP A 488 -27.75 4.74 -13.60
C ASP A 488 -29.02 4.27 -14.33
N VAL A 489 -29.40 2.99 -14.20
CA VAL A 489 -30.59 2.49 -14.86
C VAL A 489 -31.83 3.11 -14.23
N GLY A 490 -32.82 3.46 -15.06
CA GLY A 490 -34.09 4.02 -14.60
C GLY A 490 -34.93 3.04 -13.76
N SER A 491 -36.25 3.01 -13.96
CA SER A 491 -37.15 2.29 -13.06
C SER A 491 -36.97 0.76 -13.01
N THR A 492 -36.38 0.14 -14.04
CA THR A 492 -36.28 -1.31 -14.18
C THR A 492 -34.87 -1.76 -14.51
N SER A 493 -34.25 -2.55 -13.63
CA SER A 493 -32.92 -3.12 -13.84
C SER A 493 -33.02 -4.57 -14.37
N PRO A 494 -32.13 -5.02 -15.28
CA PRO A 494 -32.02 -6.44 -15.64
C PRO A 494 -31.75 -7.37 -14.45
N LEU A 495 -31.24 -6.84 -13.32
CA LEU A 495 -31.01 -7.60 -12.09
C LEU A 495 -32.26 -7.76 -11.23
N THR A 496 -33.32 -6.96 -11.45
CA THR A 496 -34.54 -6.98 -10.65
C THR A 496 -35.15 -8.39 -10.49
N PRO A 497 -35.28 -9.23 -11.53
CA PRO A 497 -35.83 -10.59 -11.40
C PRO A 497 -35.01 -11.51 -10.50
N TYR A 498 -33.72 -11.22 -10.32
CA TYR A 498 -32.75 -12.05 -9.60
C TYR A 498 -32.38 -11.49 -8.22
N PHE A 499 -32.87 -10.29 -7.88
CA PHE A 499 -32.48 -9.56 -6.68
C PHE A 499 -32.61 -10.39 -5.40
N GLN A 500 -33.74 -11.11 -5.24
CA GLN A 500 -33.97 -11.96 -4.07
C GLN A 500 -32.96 -13.11 -3.98
N GLU A 501 -32.65 -13.75 -5.10
CA GLU A 501 -31.70 -14.87 -5.15
C GLU A 501 -30.26 -14.41 -4.89
N ILE A 502 -29.90 -13.24 -5.41
CA ILE A 502 -28.61 -12.59 -5.17
C ILE A 502 -28.45 -12.28 -3.68
N VAL A 503 -29.40 -11.57 -3.08
CA VAL A 503 -29.34 -11.18 -1.66
C VAL A 503 -29.25 -12.43 -0.78
N GLN A 504 -30.08 -13.45 -1.04
CA GLN A 504 -30.03 -14.69 -0.27
C GLN A 504 -28.69 -15.41 -0.40
N SER A 505 -28.09 -15.42 -1.59
CA SER A 505 -26.79 -16.06 -1.82
C SER A 505 -25.68 -15.33 -1.09
N LEU A 506 -25.65 -14.00 -1.14
CA LEU A 506 -24.66 -13.20 -0.42
C LEU A 506 -24.77 -13.39 1.11
N LEU A 507 -25.98 -13.40 1.66
CA LEU A 507 -26.20 -13.72 3.08
C LEU A 507 -25.76 -15.16 3.43
N ASN A 508 -25.96 -16.12 2.52
CA ASN A 508 -25.43 -17.47 2.75
C ASN A 508 -23.90 -17.49 2.79
N VAL A 509 -23.23 -16.67 1.96
CA VAL A 509 -21.76 -16.52 1.96
C VAL A 509 -21.27 -15.95 3.28
N THR A 510 -21.90 -14.90 3.80
CA THR A 510 -21.48 -14.26 5.07
C THR A 510 -21.56 -15.22 6.27
N HIS A 511 -22.39 -16.27 6.16
CA HIS A 511 -22.59 -17.31 7.17
C HIS A 511 -21.75 -18.58 6.99
N ARG A 512 -20.91 -18.67 5.96
CA ARG A 512 -20.03 -19.85 5.78
C ARG A 512 -19.04 -19.97 6.94
N GLU A 513 -18.62 -21.20 7.24
CA GLU A 513 -17.64 -21.48 8.29
C GLU A 513 -16.26 -20.89 7.96
N ASP A 514 -15.90 -20.89 6.68
CA ASP A 514 -14.68 -20.35 6.10
C ASP A 514 -14.80 -18.87 5.65
N ALA A 515 -15.90 -18.18 5.99
CA ALA A 515 -16.11 -16.79 5.56
C ALA A 515 -15.06 -15.80 6.08
N GLY A 516 -14.28 -16.18 7.10
CA GLY A 516 -13.16 -15.37 7.60
C GLY A 516 -11.87 -15.50 6.79
N GLU A 517 -11.80 -16.40 5.81
CA GLU A 517 -10.64 -16.61 4.95
C GLU A 517 -10.73 -15.72 3.70
N SER A 518 -9.58 -15.29 3.16
CA SER A 518 -9.47 -14.49 1.94
C SER A 518 -10.37 -13.24 1.90
N ARG A 519 -10.71 -12.68 3.07
CA ARG A 519 -11.65 -11.54 3.24
C ARG A 519 -13.04 -11.78 2.65
N LEU A 520 -13.46 -13.04 2.51
CA LEU A 520 -14.72 -13.43 1.86
C LEU A 520 -15.95 -12.75 2.47
N ARG A 521 -16.03 -12.68 3.81
CA ARG A 521 -17.16 -12.03 4.48
C ARG A 521 -17.26 -10.54 4.14
N THR A 522 -16.14 -9.84 4.12
CA THR A 522 -16.07 -8.42 3.78
C THR A 522 -16.53 -8.20 2.35
N ALA A 523 -15.98 -8.95 1.39
CA ALA A 523 -16.38 -8.87 -0.01
C ALA A 523 -17.89 -9.17 -0.23
N ALA A 524 -18.45 -10.13 0.51
CA ALA A 524 -19.87 -10.45 0.44
C ALA A 524 -20.77 -9.30 0.94
N TYR A 525 -20.40 -8.64 2.04
CA TYR A 525 -21.13 -7.47 2.54
C TYR A 525 -20.97 -6.24 1.64
N GLU A 526 -19.77 -5.99 1.10
CA GLU A 526 -19.53 -4.92 0.13
C GLU A 526 -20.36 -5.12 -1.14
N THR A 527 -20.39 -6.36 -1.65
CA THR A 527 -21.23 -6.73 -2.80
C THR A 527 -22.72 -6.56 -2.49
N LEU A 528 -23.17 -6.95 -1.29
CA LEU A 528 -24.55 -6.74 -0.86
C LEU A 528 -24.90 -5.25 -0.81
N ASN A 529 -23.99 -4.42 -0.32
CA ASN A 529 -24.16 -2.98 -0.27
C ASN A 529 -24.32 -2.40 -1.67
N GLU A 530 -23.49 -2.81 -2.63
CA GLU A 530 -23.59 -2.32 -4.00
C GLU A 530 -24.86 -2.76 -4.71
N VAL A 531 -25.27 -4.03 -4.52
CA VAL A 531 -26.56 -4.52 -5.01
C VAL A 531 -27.73 -3.70 -4.43
N VAL A 532 -27.66 -3.29 -3.16
CA VAL A 532 -28.67 -2.41 -2.55
C VAL A 532 -28.60 -0.99 -3.13
N ARG A 533 -27.40 -0.42 -3.35
CA ARG A 533 -27.25 0.90 -3.98
C ARG A 533 -27.88 0.93 -5.37
N CYS A 534 -27.61 -0.10 -6.16
CA CYS A 534 -28.11 -0.28 -7.53
C CYS A 534 -29.55 -0.83 -7.60
N SER A 535 -30.24 -0.99 -6.46
CA SER A 535 -31.62 -1.48 -6.42
C SER A 535 -32.62 -0.43 -6.97
N THR A 536 -33.78 -0.88 -7.45
CA THR A 536 -34.81 -0.01 -8.04
C THR A 536 -36.05 0.07 -7.12
N GLU A 537 -37.03 0.91 -7.48
CA GLU A 537 -38.30 0.97 -6.74
C GLU A 537 -39.03 -0.39 -6.69
N GLU A 538 -38.85 -1.23 -7.72
CA GLU A 538 -39.47 -2.56 -7.79
C GLU A 538 -38.93 -3.53 -6.73
N THR A 539 -37.66 -3.37 -6.35
CA THR A 539 -37.01 -4.20 -5.31
C THR A 539 -37.06 -3.58 -3.93
N ALA A 540 -37.62 -2.37 -3.77
CA ALA A 540 -37.68 -1.66 -2.49
C ALA A 540 -38.34 -2.47 -1.36
N ARG A 541 -39.35 -3.31 -1.69
CA ARG A 541 -39.97 -4.22 -0.72
C ARG A 541 -38.97 -5.25 -0.17
N LEU A 542 -38.11 -5.79 -1.03
CA LEU A 542 -37.08 -6.76 -0.64
C LEU A 542 -35.97 -6.08 0.18
N VAL A 543 -35.60 -4.84 -0.17
CA VAL A 543 -34.66 -4.03 0.62
C VAL A 543 -35.22 -3.74 2.02
N LEU A 544 -36.53 -3.49 2.15
CA LEU A 544 -37.19 -3.33 3.44
C LEU A 544 -37.20 -4.62 4.27
N GLU A 545 -37.34 -5.79 3.65
CA GLU A 545 -37.22 -7.09 4.34
C GLU A 545 -35.78 -7.30 4.84
N LEU A 546 -34.77 -6.89 4.06
CA LEU A 546 -33.36 -6.99 4.41
C LEU A 546 -33.01 -6.20 5.69
N VAL A 547 -33.66 -5.05 5.93
CA VAL A 547 -33.50 -4.27 7.18
C VAL A 547 -33.67 -5.17 8.41
N GLN A 548 -34.71 -6.00 8.43
CA GLN A 548 -35.00 -6.86 9.57
C GLN A 548 -33.94 -7.95 9.75
N VAL A 549 -33.43 -8.51 8.65
CA VAL A 549 -32.41 -9.55 8.66
C VAL A 549 -31.11 -9.00 9.24
N ILE A 550 -30.61 -7.89 8.71
CA ILE A 550 -29.36 -7.27 9.17
C ILE A 550 -29.47 -6.78 10.63
N MET A 551 -30.62 -6.23 11.02
CA MET A 551 -30.88 -5.88 12.43
C MET A 551 -30.85 -7.10 13.36
N ALA A 552 -31.44 -8.22 12.94
CA ALA A 552 -31.45 -9.45 13.74
C ALA A 552 -30.03 -10.03 13.89
N GLU A 553 -29.21 -9.96 12.84
CA GLU A 553 -27.80 -10.34 12.89
C GLU A 553 -27.00 -9.44 13.83
N LEU A 554 -27.14 -8.12 13.70
CA LEU A 554 -26.47 -7.16 14.58
C LEU A 554 -26.86 -7.40 16.04
N HIS A 555 -28.16 -7.59 16.30
CA HIS A 555 -28.65 -7.94 17.62
C HIS A 555 -28.01 -9.21 18.18
N LYS A 556 -27.91 -10.28 17.36
CA LYS A 556 -27.28 -11.55 17.75
C LYS A 556 -25.82 -11.35 18.14
N THR A 557 -25.07 -10.49 17.44
CA THR A 557 -23.68 -10.18 17.84
C THR A 557 -23.63 -9.54 19.23
N LEU A 558 -24.56 -8.64 19.54
CA LEU A 558 -24.59 -7.90 20.81
C LEU A 558 -25.01 -8.76 22.01
N GLU A 559 -25.61 -9.94 21.79
CA GLU A 559 -25.99 -10.89 22.84
C GLU A 559 -24.90 -11.92 23.17
N ALA A 560 -23.85 -12.03 22.36
CA ALA A 560 -22.77 -12.99 22.61
C ALA A 560 -21.96 -12.58 23.84
N GLN A 561 -21.86 -13.47 24.83
CA GLN A 561 -21.11 -13.22 26.07
C GLN A 561 -19.89 -14.15 26.18
N LYS A 562 -18.82 -13.66 26.82
CA LYS A 562 -17.57 -14.39 27.12
C LYS A 562 -16.75 -14.81 25.89
N LEU A 563 -16.44 -13.86 25.03
CA LEU A 563 -15.50 -14.05 23.93
C LEU A 563 -14.05 -13.91 24.40
N SER A 564 -13.16 -14.71 23.82
CA SER A 564 -11.71 -14.48 23.83
C SER A 564 -11.37 -13.15 23.12
N SER A 565 -10.10 -12.73 23.19
CA SER A 565 -9.67 -11.49 22.53
C SER A 565 -9.91 -11.57 21.01
N ASP A 566 -9.49 -12.67 20.40
CA ASP A 566 -9.55 -12.89 18.95
C ASP A 566 -10.99 -13.00 18.46
N GLU A 567 -11.86 -13.69 19.20
CA GLU A 567 -13.29 -13.76 18.88
C GLU A 567 -13.98 -12.39 19.00
N ARG A 568 -13.53 -11.55 19.93
CA ARG A 568 -14.06 -10.20 20.09
C ARG A 568 -13.67 -9.30 18.92
N GLU A 569 -12.44 -9.43 18.43
CA GLU A 569 -11.97 -8.68 17.26
C GLU A 569 -12.78 -9.06 16.00
N LYS A 570 -12.96 -10.36 15.74
CA LYS A 570 -13.83 -10.86 14.66
C LYS A 570 -15.28 -10.40 14.80
N GLN A 571 -15.78 -10.34 16.04
CA GLN A 571 -17.11 -9.82 16.32
C GLN A 571 -17.20 -8.32 16.03
N ASN A 572 -16.19 -7.54 16.43
CA ASN A 572 -16.15 -6.11 16.18
C ASN A 572 -16.15 -5.84 14.67
N GLU A 573 -15.30 -6.54 13.90
CA GLU A 573 -15.28 -6.46 12.44
C GLU A 573 -16.67 -6.74 11.84
N LEU A 574 -17.32 -7.83 12.26
CA LEU A 574 -18.69 -8.15 11.82
C LEU A 574 -19.70 -7.04 12.17
N GLN A 575 -19.60 -6.45 13.37
CA GLN A 575 -20.46 -5.33 13.76
C GLN A 575 -20.25 -4.10 12.88
N GLY A 576 -19.01 -3.81 12.50
CA GLY A 576 -18.68 -2.77 11.52
C GLY A 576 -19.36 -3.03 10.18
N LEU A 577 -19.19 -4.23 9.61
CA LEU A 577 -19.81 -4.63 8.33
C LEU A 577 -21.34 -4.53 8.37
N LEU A 578 -21.98 -4.95 9.46
CA LEU A 578 -23.43 -4.86 9.65
C LEU A 578 -23.90 -3.40 9.79
N CYS A 579 -23.12 -2.55 10.46
CA CYS A 579 -23.42 -1.12 10.55
C CYS A 579 -23.31 -0.43 9.18
N GLY A 580 -22.25 -0.68 8.43
CA GLY A 580 -22.09 -0.20 7.05
C GLY A 580 -23.21 -0.69 6.13
N CYS A 581 -23.65 -1.95 6.28
CA CYS A 581 -24.79 -2.46 5.52
C CYS A 581 -26.11 -1.75 5.86
N LEU A 582 -26.38 -1.54 7.15
CA LEU A 582 -27.54 -0.73 7.57
C LEU A 582 -27.44 0.71 7.04
N GLN A 583 -26.27 1.34 7.09
CA GLN A 583 -26.06 2.68 6.54
C GLN A 583 -26.51 2.76 5.08
N VAL A 584 -26.05 1.84 4.23
CA VAL A 584 -26.38 1.82 2.80
C VAL A 584 -27.88 1.59 2.58
N ILE A 585 -28.49 0.66 3.32
CA ILE A 585 -29.94 0.41 3.25
C ILE A 585 -30.73 1.66 3.67
N ILE A 586 -30.31 2.35 4.73
CA ILE A 586 -30.93 3.58 5.22
C ILE A 586 -30.86 4.68 4.17
N GLN A 587 -29.69 4.88 3.56
CA GLN A 587 -29.50 5.87 2.49
C GLN A 587 -30.39 5.57 1.29
N LYS A 588 -30.44 4.31 0.84
CA LYS A 588 -31.25 3.91 -0.31
C LYS A 588 -32.75 4.09 -0.06
N LEU A 589 -33.25 3.60 1.07
CA LEU A 589 -34.67 3.72 1.42
C LEU A 589 -35.07 5.15 1.79
N GLY A 590 -34.14 5.93 2.34
CA GLY A 590 -34.34 7.33 2.71
C GLY A 590 -34.39 8.30 1.52
N ALA A 591 -33.88 7.90 0.35
CA ALA A 591 -33.82 8.75 -0.84
C ALA A 591 -35.19 9.00 -1.51
N SER A 592 -36.19 8.15 -1.27
CA SER A 592 -37.53 8.27 -1.86
C SER A 592 -38.62 8.32 -0.77
N GLU A 593 -39.59 9.22 -0.89
CA GLU A 593 -40.62 9.46 0.14
C GLU A 593 -41.48 8.22 0.48
N PRO A 594 -41.96 7.41 -0.48
CA PRO A 594 -42.72 6.19 -0.19
C PRO A 594 -41.92 5.16 0.61
N THR A 595 -40.65 4.95 0.26
CA THR A 595 -39.77 3.98 0.94
C THR A 595 -39.32 4.50 2.29
N LYS A 596 -39.09 5.81 2.41
CA LYS A 596 -38.76 6.48 3.68
C LYS A 596 -39.85 6.28 4.72
N TYR A 597 -41.12 6.48 4.37
CA TYR A 597 -42.22 6.22 5.30
C TYR A 597 -42.26 4.77 5.79
N ALA A 598 -42.05 3.81 4.89
CA ALA A 598 -42.00 2.39 5.23
C ALA A 598 -40.77 2.02 6.08
N PHE A 599 -39.64 2.67 5.86
CA PHE A 599 -38.41 2.49 6.62
C PHE A 599 -38.51 3.07 8.04
N MET A 600 -39.18 4.21 8.22
CA MET A 600 -39.28 4.92 9.50
C MET A 600 -39.82 4.07 10.66
N GLN A 601 -40.59 3.01 10.39
CA GLN A 601 -41.07 2.09 11.43
C GLN A 601 -39.94 1.32 12.15
N TYR A 602 -38.76 1.22 11.53
CA TYR A 602 -37.58 0.53 12.09
C TYR A 602 -36.59 1.49 12.76
N ALA A 603 -36.74 2.81 12.57
CA ALA A 603 -35.77 3.81 13.02
C ALA A 603 -35.45 3.71 14.52
N ASP A 604 -36.47 3.52 15.36
CA ASP A 604 -36.29 3.37 16.81
C ASP A 604 -35.47 2.14 17.18
N GLN A 605 -35.71 1.02 16.50
CA GLN A 605 -35.01 -0.24 16.76
C GLN A 605 -33.56 -0.17 16.26
N ILE A 606 -33.34 0.41 15.08
CA ILE A 606 -32.02 0.65 14.49
C ILE A 606 -31.17 1.53 15.42
N MET A 607 -31.73 2.66 15.88
CA MET A 607 -31.01 3.56 16.78
C MET A 607 -30.63 2.87 18.09
N ASN A 608 -31.53 2.07 18.67
CA ASN A 608 -31.23 1.30 19.87
C ASN A 608 -30.08 0.29 19.66
N LEU A 609 -29.99 -0.33 18.47
CA LEU A 609 -28.87 -1.21 18.14
C LEU A 609 -27.56 -0.43 18.03
N PHE A 610 -27.52 0.70 17.31
CA PHE A 610 -26.31 1.51 17.18
C PHE A 610 -25.82 2.06 18.53
N LEU A 611 -26.72 2.49 19.42
CA LEU A 611 -26.35 2.92 20.77
C LEU A 611 -25.71 1.79 21.60
N ARG A 612 -26.15 0.55 21.39
CA ARG A 612 -25.54 -0.63 22.03
C ARG A 612 -24.18 -0.98 21.42
N VAL A 613 -23.99 -0.74 20.13
CA VAL A 613 -22.70 -0.96 19.45
C VAL A 613 -21.59 -0.10 20.04
N PHE A 614 -21.85 1.14 20.44
CA PHE A 614 -20.85 1.97 21.14
C PHE A 614 -20.42 1.45 22.53
N ALA A 615 -21.08 0.41 23.06
CA ALA A 615 -20.56 -0.27 24.25
C ALA A 615 -19.33 -1.14 23.93
N CYS A 616 -19.14 -1.51 22.65
CA CYS A 616 -17.99 -2.24 22.14
C CYS A 616 -16.84 -1.25 21.98
N ARG A 617 -15.85 -1.27 22.88
CA ARG A 617 -14.71 -0.32 22.88
C ARG A 617 -13.75 -0.57 21.71
N SER A 618 -14.18 -0.30 20.48
CA SER A 618 -13.43 -0.49 19.25
C SER A 618 -13.63 0.73 18.35
N ALA A 619 -12.53 1.38 17.96
CA ALA A 619 -12.54 2.60 17.17
C ALA A 619 -13.18 2.39 15.79
N THR A 620 -12.83 1.30 15.10
CA THR A 620 -13.36 0.96 13.77
C THR A 620 -14.88 0.76 13.78
N VAL A 621 -15.40 0.07 14.79
CA VAL A 621 -16.85 -0.14 14.94
C VAL A 621 -17.57 1.16 15.29
N HIS A 622 -16.93 2.01 16.10
CA HIS A 622 -17.48 3.32 16.44
C HIS A 622 -17.60 4.20 15.19
N GLU A 623 -16.63 4.15 14.28
CA GLU A 623 -16.64 4.88 13.01
C GLU A 623 -17.85 4.48 12.16
N GLU A 624 -18.01 3.19 11.87
CA GLU A 624 -19.12 2.65 11.07
C GLU A 624 -20.49 2.93 11.71
N ALA A 625 -20.62 2.76 13.03
CA ALA A 625 -21.85 3.07 13.75
C ALA A 625 -22.18 4.57 13.69
N MET A 626 -21.16 5.45 13.75
CA MET A 626 -21.33 6.90 13.65
C MET A 626 -21.80 7.31 12.24
N LEU A 627 -21.20 6.75 11.19
CA LEU A 627 -21.65 6.95 9.79
C LEU A 627 -23.10 6.48 9.59
N ALA A 628 -23.45 5.31 10.10
CA ALA A 628 -24.80 4.76 10.00
C ALA A 628 -25.83 5.62 10.75
N ILE A 629 -25.47 6.19 11.91
CA ILE A 629 -26.32 7.16 12.62
C ILE A 629 -26.45 8.46 11.83
N GLY A 630 -25.39 8.94 11.19
CA GLY A 630 -25.45 10.10 10.29
C GLY A 630 -26.46 9.89 9.15
N ALA A 631 -26.43 8.73 8.51
CA ALA A 631 -27.44 8.35 7.50
C ALA A 631 -28.86 8.30 8.07
N LEU A 632 -29.04 7.75 9.29
CA LEU A 632 -30.33 7.72 9.97
C LEU A 632 -30.85 9.13 10.31
N ALA A 633 -29.97 10.02 10.75
CA ALA A 633 -30.29 11.40 11.05
C ALA A 633 -30.77 12.13 9.80
N TYR A 634 -30.02 12.03 8.70
CA TYR A 634 -30.42 12.61 7.41
C TYR A 634 -31.77 12.06 6.94
N ALA A 635 -31.99 10.75 7.02
CA ALA A 635 -33.24 10.13 6.60
C ALA A 635 -34.44 10.52 7.48
N THR A 636 -34.26 10.65 8.81
CA THR A 636 -35.35 10.96 9.75
C THR A 636 -35.63 12.45 9.93
N GLY A 637 -34.66 13.30 9.58
CA GLY A 637 -34.75 14.76 9.66
C GLY A 637 -35.02 15.23 11.10
N PRO A 638 -35.92 16.23 11.30
CA PRO A 638 -36.22 16.78 12.63
C PRO A 638 -36.69 15.73 13.66
N ASN A 639 -37.22 14.59 13.21
CA ASN A 639 -37.65 13.51 14.10
C ASN A 639 -36.48 12.82 14.81
N PHE A 640 -35.23 13.03 14.35
CA PHE A 640 -34.03 12.51 15.01
C PHE A 640 -33.82 13.10 16.41
N ALA A 641 -34.36 14.30 16.68
CA ALA A 641 -34.16 15.01 17.95
C ALA A 641 -34.52 14.18 19.20
N LYS A 642 -35.43 13.21 19.08
CA LYS A 642 -35.81 12.31 20.18
C LYS A 642 -34.68 11.39 20.65
N TYR A 643 -33.67 11.12 19.81
CA TYR A 643 -32.54 10.25 20.14
C TYR A 643 -31.34 11.00 20.73
N MET A 644 -31.29 12.32 20.56
CA MET A 644 -30.18 13.16 21.02
C MET A 644 -29.85 13.01 22.50
N PRO A 645 -30.81 12.92 23.44
CA PRO A 645 -30.50 12.78 24.87
C PRO A 645 -29.61 11.57 25.18
N ASP A 646 -29.84 10.43 24.52
CA ASP A 646 -29.07 9.21 24.74
C ASP A 646 -27.80 9.15 23.88
N PHE A 647 -27.83 9.75 22.70
CA PHE A 647 -26.73 9.76 21.74
C PHE A 647 -25.63 10.78 22.07
N TYR A 648 -25.98 11.92 22.69
CA TYR A 648 -25.08 13.04 22.93
C TYR A 648 -23.76 12.66 23.62
N LYS A 649 -23.81 11.72 24.58
CA LYS A 649 -22.60 11.25 25.27
C LYS A 649 -21.61 10.53 24.34
N TYR A 650 -22.09 9.84 23.30
CA TYR A 650 -21.25 9.15 22.32
C TYR A 650 -20.71 10.13 21.28
N LEU A 651 -21.51 11.14 20.92
CA LEU A 651 -21.07 12.28 20.11
C LEU A 651 -19.91 13.02 20.80
N GLU A 652 -20.05 13.34 22.09
CA GLU A 652 -19.00 13.97 22.88
C GLU A 652 -17.74 13.08 22.97
N MET A 653 -17.93 11.78 23.22
CA MET A 653 -16.83 10.82 23.25
C MET A 653 -16.07 10.77 21.92
N GLY A 654 -16.76 10.75 20.78
CA GLY A 654 -16.14 10.76 19.45
C GLY A 654 -15.36 12.04 19.16
N LEU A 655 -15.91 13.20 19.51
CA LEU A 655 -15.24 14.50 19.34
C LEU A 655 -14.01 14.66 20.25
N GLN A 656 -14.03 14.04 21.43
CA GLN A 656 -12.91 14.08 22.38
C GLN A 656 -11.81 13.08 22.03
N ASN A 657 -12.08 12.09 21.18
CA ASN A 657 -11.12 11.04 20.82
C ASN A 657 -10.18 11.50 19.68
N PHE A 658 -9.37 12.52 19.94
CA PHE A 658 -8.41 13.05 18.97
C PHE A 658 -7.24 12.09 18.68
N GLU A 659 -7.02 11.08 19.53
CA GLU A 659 -6.01 10.04 19.29
C GLU A 659 -6.43 9.11 18.15
N GLU A 660 -7.74 8.85 17.99
CA GLU A 660 -8.33 8.11 16.87
C GLU A 660 -8.97 9.08 15.88
N TYR A 661 -8.13 9.73 15.06
CA TYR A 661 -8.55 10.85 14.21
C TYR A 661 -9.71 10.52 13.25
N GLN A 662 -9.83 9.28 12.77
CA GLN A 662 -10.90 8.84 11.86
C GLN A 662 -12.28 8.95 12.53
N VAL A 663 -12.40 8.42 13.75
CA VAL A 663 -13.63 8.51 14.55
C VAL A 663 -13.98 9.97 14.81
N CYS A 664 -12.99 10.80 15.17
CA CYS A 664 -13.21 12.22 15.40
C CYS A 664 -13.69 12.94 14.13
N ALA A 665 -13.04 12.71 12.98
CA ALA A 665 -13.41 13.32 11.70
C ALA A 665 -14.83 12.94 11.26
N VAL A 666 -15.19 11.65 11.34
CA VAL A 666 -16.55 11.17 11.06
C VAL A 666 -17.56 11.81 12.01
N THR A 667 -17.23 11.89 13.30
CA THR A 667 -18.09 12.52 14.30
C THR A 667 -18.34 14.00 13.99
N VAL A 668 -17.32 14.73 13.55
CA VAL A 668 -17.46 16.11 13.06
C VAL A 668 -18.38 16.19 11.85
N GLY A 669 -18.25 15.27 10.89
CA GLY A 669 -19.15 15.17 9.74
C GLY A 669 -20.61 14.99 10.16
N VAL A 670 -20.89 14.13 11.14
CA VAL A 670 -22.23 13.91 11.69
C VAL A 670 -22.77 15.16 12.40
N VAL A 671 -21.92 15.93 13.10
CA VAL A 671 -22.31 17.23 13.65
C VAL A 671 -22.72 18.20 12.54
N GLY A 672 -22.03 18.17 11.39
CA GLY A 672 -22.41 18.94 10.20
C GLY A 672 -23.83 18.62 9.73
N ILE A 673 -24.19 17.33 9.66
CA ILE A 673 -25.55 16.89 9.30
C ILE A 673 -26.58 17.49 10.27
N PHE A 674 -26.32 17.50 11.57
CA PHE A 674 -27.24 18.09 12.55
C PHE A 674 -27.40 19.60 12.42
N ALA A 675 -26.42 20.31 11.86
CA ALA A 675 -26.53 21.74 11.62
C ALA A 675 -27.39 22.07 10.38
N GLU A 676 -27.51 21.12 9.44
CA GLU A 676 -28.35 21.24 8.24
C GLU A 676 -29.82 20.89 8.49
N LEU A 677 -30.09 20.03 9.49
CA LEU A 677 -31.42 19.61 9.94
C LEU A 677 -32.10 20.64 10.85
#